data_AF-A0A6N8NIH8-F1
#
_entry.id   AF-A0A6N8NIH8-F1
#
_cell.length_a   1.000
_cell.length_b   1.000
_cell.length_c   1.000
_cell.angle_alpha   90.00
_cell.angle_beta   90.00
_cell.angle_gamma   90.00
#
_symmetry.space_group_name_H-M   'P 1'
#
loop_
_entity.id
_entity.type
_entity.pdbx_description
1 polymer ?
#
loop_
_entity_poly.entity_id
_entity_poly.type
_entity_poly.pdbx_seq_one_letter_code
_entity_poly.pdbx_strand_id
1 'polypeptide(L)'
;MRHFIYQDEKSHKFWAVEQQGNELHISWGKVGTKGQSQIKSFSDAAAAEKAELKLIAEKVKKGYVEQAKDNSLQPSQTVTGSLKVADLSTIIQEQPSFVAETRAPDKNTDAVLPWLAKDIAVVFPPEVVHTTLSHRRFPGVPVQQADKLTQLRRLACSVSQRDNKTATFDFSACSLEWQNTVAQAISQIDGLKTTQLPSPVMAVLTALEMKCTRYKVREDVMDQIVQEGGLEYATDVIIHLQQIDIKWDYANNVIIILPSGIAPDYLEQYSRFELRLRKHLSLAEESLWQKCAQKLIAAIPHIPEWRQPLIALLLPEKPEIAHEIAQRLLGQKKLPSLEWLKIVATDEHILASLEKYHEPYAIFDDYYCGAIWSATVLQEQGVAALPRFAPYAASDYCADVLRHINHPFALTLLIRVAGHTKRCHDRMTKACAAFPHAAMAALTELLGQKEENSWRIMLMTMLISQPALAEQVIPWLSTPAVAVLKSCQQQLTQPSNHASADLLPAVVVSPPWLSKKKKSPIPVLDLAPLGIEPICYLTEEISNQLLAKYIWYSKHITVSHEESTTNLLARMGFQRRIAGTYIKAPEAVVEAWLNEDYSTLLSEFKVFHSPTGHYWQLGILTTLPLEKAVKAWNALTLSPHTDTEYAMLHFGLKGLPGLVNSLARYPQEALPITNYFAASELAPAVARAFNKLKTLRENARSWLLKYPEHALTGLLPAALGKAGEAQDNARAALRMLTENGHQPLLQEIARRYNQPEVTDAVNALL
;
A
#
# COMPACT_ATOMS: atom_id res chain seq x y z
N MET A 1 15.92 38.18 -0.02
CA MET A 1 14.58 37.78 0.43
C MET A 1 14.64 37.14 1.81
N ARG A 2 14.01 37.77 2.81
CA ARG A 2 13.94 37.28 4.20
C ARG A 2 12.83 36.24 4.33
N HIS A 3 13.11 35.09 4.92
CA HIS A 3 12.19 33.96 4.99
C HIS A 3 11.75 33.70 6.42
N PHE A 4 10.45 33.47 6.61
CA PHE A 4 9.85 33.23 7.91
C PHE A 4 8.98 31.97 7.86
N ILE A 5 9.04 31.15 8.92
CA ILE A 5 8.29 29.90 9.05
C ILE A 5 7.35 29.99 10.24
N TYR A 6 6.12 29.53 10.04
CA TYR A 6 5.12 29.32 11.07
C TYR A 6 4.76 27.84 11.14
N GLN A 7 4.88 27.24 12.33
CA GLN A 7 4.61 25.83 12.55
C GLN A 7 3.76 25.62 13.81
N ASP A 8 2.63 24.93 13.65
CA ASP A 8 1.78 24.40 14.72
C ASP A 8 1.35 22.95 14.39
N GLU A 9 0.53 22.33 15.24
CA GLU A 9 0.05 20.93 15.07
C GLU A 9 -0.71 20.67 13.75
N LYS A 10 -1.22 21.71 13.06
CA LYS A 10 -2.07 21.58 11.86
C LYS A 10 -1.53 22.33 10.63
N SER A 11 -0.54 23.21 10.79
CA SER A 11 -0.07 24.17 9.79
C SER A 11 1.46 24.28 9.79
N HIS A 12 2.07 24.12 8.62
CA HIS A 12 3.49 24.42 8.38
C HIS A 12 3.60 25.33 7.17
N LYS A 13 3.78 26.64 7.41
CA LYS A 13 3.65 27.68 6.38
C LYS A 13 4.92 28.53 6.29
N PHE A 14 5.28 28.93 5.08
CA PHE A 14 6.31 29.94 4.86
C PHE A 14 5.68 31.27 4.47
N TRP A 15 6.37 32.34 4.83
CA TRP A 15 6.13 33.70 4.36
C TRP A 15 7.49 34.35 4.14
N ALA A 16 7.67 35.01 3.00
CA ALA A 16 8.92 35.67 2.67
C ALA A 16 8.66 37.03 2.05
N VAL A 17 9.56 37.96 2.29
CA VAL A 17 9.49 39.34 1.77
C VAL A 17 10.86 39.80 1.32
N GLU A 18 10.88 40.59 0.25
CA GLU A 18 12.05 41.30 -0.25
C GLU A 18 11.62 42.64 -0.82
N GLN A 19 12.34 43.70 -0.45
CA GLN A 19 12.26 44.98 -1.12
C GLN A 19 13.16 45.03 -2.36
N GLN A 20 12.59 45.45 -3.49
CA GLN A 20 13.31 45.78 -4.72
C GLN A 20 12.92 47.21 -5.15
N GLY A 21 13.79 48.18 -4.85
CA GLY A 21 13.50 49.60 -5.12
C GLY A 21 12.28 50.10 -4.34
N ASN A 22 11.25 50.55 -5.04
CA ASN A 22 9.98 50.98 -4.46
C ASN A 22 8.92 49.85 -4.40
N GLU A 23 9.29 48.60 -4.67
CA GLU A 23 8.37 47.46 -4.66
C GLU A 23 8.70 46.43 -3.57
N LEU A 24 7.67 45.81 -3.00
CA LEU A 24 7.79 44.68 -2.09
C LEU A 24 7.29 43.40 -2.76
N HIS A 25 8.18 42.43 -2.87
CA HIS A 25 7.92 41.10 -3.39
C HIS A 25 7.65 40.16 -2.21
N ILE A 26 6.41 39.72 -2.08
CA ILE A 26 5.93 38.92 -0.96
C ILE A 26 5.54 37.54 -1.50
N SER A 27 5.99 36.47 -0.85
CA SER A 27 5.56 35.11 -1.18
C SER A 27 5.13 34.34 0.07
N TRP A 28 4.11 33.50 -0.02
CA TRP A 28 3.62 32.71 1.11
C TRP A 28 2.94 31.43 0.69
N GLY A 29 2.95 30.42 1.55
CA GLY A 29 2.33 29.14 1.23
C GLY A 29 2.57 28.10 2.31
N LYS A 30 2.17 26.87 2.02
CA LYS A 30 2.57 25.73 2.85
C LYS A 30 4.00 25.35 2.48
N VAL A 31 4.86 25.07 3.46
CA VAL A 31 6.26 24.67 3.21
C VAL A 31 6.27 23.42 2.33
N GLY A 32 7.07 23.43 1.25
CA GLY A 32 7.10 22.38 0.23
C GLY A 32 6.11 22.54 -0.94
N THR A 33 5.34 23.63 -1.01
CA THR A 33 4.48 23.97 -2.16
C THR A 33 5.01 25.20 -2.90
N LYS A 34 4.61 25.42 -4.16
CA LYS A 34 4.99 26.62 -4.93
C LYS A 34 4.55 27.95 -4.29
N GLY A 35 3.58 27.92 -3.36
CA GLY A 35 3.04 29.10 -2.69
C GLY A 35 2.29 30.05 -3.63
N GLN A 36 1.96 31.23 -3.12
CA GLN A 36 1.41 32.38 -3.84
C GLN A 36 2.40 33.54 -3.71
N SER A 37 2.48 34.41 -4.71
CA SER A 37 3.31 35.61 -4.70
C SER A 37 2.49 36.85 -5.04
N GLN A 38 2.90 37.98 -4.48
CA GLN A 38 2.29 39.29 -4.73
C GLN A 38 3.39 40.36 -4.73
N ILE A 39 3.29 41.29 -5.66
CA ILE A 39 4.13 42.49 -5.72
C ILE A 39 3.28 43.69 -5.28
N LYS A 40 3.84 44.55 -4.42
CA LYS A 40 3.21 45.82 -4.00
C LYS A 40 4.17 46.97 -4.25
N SER A 41 3.76 47.93 -5.08
CA SER A 41 4.54 49.12 -5.39
C SER A 41 4.16 50.31 -4.49
N PHE A 42 5.15 51.12 -4.11
CA PHE A 42 5.03 52.29 -3.25
C PHE A 42 5.58 53.55 -3.95
N SER A 43 5.32 54.73 -3.38
CA SER A 43 5.74 56.02 -3.95
C SER A 43 7.25 56.16 -4.07
N ASP A 44 8.00 55.59 -3.13
CA ASP A 44 9.45 55.66 -3.03
C ASP A 44 9.99 54.48 -2.20
N ALA A 45 11.30 54.31 -2.21
CA ALA A 45 11.98 53.21 -1.50
C ALA A 45 11.83 53.32 0.03
N ALA A 46 11.76 54.52 0.60
CA ALA A 46 11.61 54.70 2.04
C ALA A 46 10.21 54.29 2.53
N ALA A 47 9.18 54.55 1.73
CA ALA A 47 7.81 54.09 1.97
C ALA A 47 7.69 52.56 1.89
N ALA A 48 8.38 51.92 0.93
CA ALA A 48 8.44 50.47 0.82
C ALA A 48 9.16 49.83 2.03
N GLU A 49 10.28 50.39 2.47
CA GLU A 49 11.03 49.90 3.64
C GLU A 49 10.19 49.97 4.94
N LYS A 50 9.51 51.09 5.16
CA LYS A 50 8.61 51.26 6.31
C LYS A 50 7.44 50.26 6.28
N ALA A 51 6.93 49.94 5.08
CA ALA A 51 5.87 48.94 4.90
C ALA A 51 6.38 47.50 5.12
N GLU A 52 7.61 47.19 4.69
CA GLU A 52 8.25 45.88 4.90
C GLU A 52 8.42 45.61 6.40
N LEU A 53 9.01 46.55 7.14
CA LEU A 53 9.23 46.43 8.58
C LEU A 53 7.91 46.24 9.35
N LYS A 54 6.84 46.95 8.93
CA LYS A 54 5.51 46.79 9.52
C LYS A 54 4.93 45.39 9.29
N LEU A 55 5.08 44.85 8.09
CA LEU A 55 4.61 43.50 7.76
C LEU A 55 5.39 42.43 8.51
N ILE A 56 6.72 42.58 8.63
CA ILE A 56 7.56 41.67 9.42
C ILE A 56 7.12 41.68 10.88
N ALA A 57 6.93 42.86 11.50
CA ALA A 57 6.47 42.96 12.88
C ALA A 57 5.10 42.29 13.11
N GLU A 58 4.17 42.42 12.15
CA GLU A 58 2.86 41.77 12.22
C GLU A 58 2.96 40.23 12.13
N LYS A 59 3.85 39.71 11.26
CA LYS A 59 4.06 38.27 11.09
C LYS A 59 4.77 37.65 12.29
N VAL A 60 5.79 38.32 12.84
CA VAL A 60 6.47 37.88 14.06
C VAL A 60 5.50 37.82 15.24
N LYS A 61 4.61 38.82 15.38
CA LYS A 61 3.55 38.80 16.41
C LYS A 61 2.56 37.63 16.26
N LYS A 62 2.38 37.12 15.03
CA LYS A 62 1.55 35.94 14.72
C LYS A 62 2.31 34.62 14.88
N GLY A 63 3.56 34.64 15.39
CA GLY A 63 4.36 33.46 15.69
C GLY A 63 5.27 32.98 14.56
N TYR A 64 5.47 33.79 13.50
CA TYR A 64 6.42 33.46 12.44
C TYR A 64 7.86 33.73 12.88
N VAL A 65 8.77 32.77 12.67
CA VAL A 65 10.19 32.86 13.05
C VAL A 65 11.07 32.97 11.80
N GLU A 66 12.02 33.90 11.81
CA GLU A 66 12.93 34.13 10.68
C GLU A 66 13.95 32.99 10.54
N GLN A 67 14.11 32.46 9.33
CA GLN A 67 15.10 31.43 8.99
C GLN A 67 16.34 32.10 8.38
N ALA A 68 17.52 31.81 8.91
CA ALA A 68 18.78 32.19 8.29
C ALA A 68 18.99 31.37 7.00
N LYS A 69 19.53 31.98 5.95
CA LYS A 69 19.69 31.37 4.63
C LYS A 69 20.53 30.08 4.70
N ASP A 70 19.90 28.95 4.40
CA ASP A 70 20.63 27.75 3.94
C ASP A 70 19.99 27.23 2.64
N ASN A 71 20.81 27.17 1.60
CA ASN A 71 20.40 26.93 0.21
C ASN A 71 20.39 25.43 -0.09
N SER A 72 19.26 24.75 0.12
CA SER A 72 18.98 23.48 -0.58
C SER A 72 17.49 23.13 -0.54
N LEU A 73 16.77 23.39 -1.64
CA LEU A 73 15.42 22.85 -1.87
C LEU A 73 15.32 22.33 -3.30
N GLN A 74 15.39 21.01 -3.45
CA GLN A 74 14.82 20.27 -4.59
C GLN A 74 13.52 19.57 -4.15
N PRO A 75 12.58 19.31 -5.08
CA PRO A 75 11.25 18.79 -4.76
C PRO A 75 11.16 17.27 -4.92
N SER A 76 10.84 16.55 -3.85
CA SER A 76 9.97 15.36 -3.86
C SER A 76 9.87 14.79 -2.45
N GLN A 77 8.66 14.61 -1.92
CA GLN A 77 8.31 13.47 -1.06
C GLN A 77 6.80 13.41 -0.80
N THR A 78 6.28 12.23 -1.08
CA THR A 78 4.93 11.73 -0.82
C THR A 78 4.61 11.84 0.67
N VAL A 79 3.36 12.16 1.00
CA VAL A 79 2.88 12.25 2.38
C VAL A 79 2.69 10.83 2.93
N THR A 80 3.70 10.32 3.61
CA THR A 80 3.60 9.26 4.62
C THR A 80 4.08 9.85 5.93
N GLY A 81 3.16 10.03 6.88
CA GLY A 81 3.53 10.34 8.26
C GLY A 81 4.12 9.08 8.90
N SER A 82 5.38 8.78 8.57
CA SER A 82 6.16 7.75 9.26
C SER A 82 6.53 8.25 10.66
N LEU A 83 6.63 7.33 11.62
CA LEU A 83 7.15 7.63 12.95
C LEU A 83 8.57 8.18 12.80
N LYS A 84 8.91 9.29 13.45
CA LYS A 84 10.28 9.82 13.37
C LYS A 84 11.23 8.82 14.02
N VAL A 85 12.49 8.78 13.58
CA VAL A 85 13.54 7.88 14.12
C VAL A 85 13.67 7.98 15.66
N ALA A 86 13.42 9.17 16.22
CA ALA A 86 13.38 9.37 17.68
C ALA A 86 12.19 8.68 18.35
N ASP A 87 11.01 8.72 17.74
CA ASP A 87 9.81 8.03 18.24
C ASP A 87 9.96 6.51 18.15
N LEU A 88 10.65 6.01 17.10
CA LEU A 88 10.94 4.59 16.89
C LEU A 88 11.95 4.01 17.88
N SER A 89 13.04 4.73 18.12
CA SER A 89 14.05 4.33 19.12
C SER A 89 13.43 4.28 20.51
N THR A 90 12.51 5.21 20.81
CA THR A 90 11.74 5.25 22.04
C THR A 90 10.75 4.08 22.12
N ILE A 91 10.02 3.75 21.04
CA ILE A 91 9.10 2.59 21.00
C ILE A 91 9.83 1.26 21.24
N ILE A 92 11.03 1.09 20.68
CA ILE A 92 11.82 -0.14 20.83
C ILE A 92 12.41 -0.23 22.24
N GLN A 93 12.88 0.88 22.81
CA GLN A 93 13.35 0.93 24.20
C GLN A 93 12.23 0.81 25.23
N GLU A 94 11.01 1.26 24.89
CA GLU A 94 9.80 1.16 25.71
C GLU A 94 9.02 -0.15 25.49
N GLN A 95 9.62 -1.15 24.82
CA GLN A 95 9.00 -2.47 24.67
C GLN A 95 8.54 -2.94 26.06
N PRO A 96 7.25 -3.29 26.23
CA PRO A 96 6.75 -3.70 27.54
C PRO A 96 7.49 -4.95 27.99
N SER A 97 8.21 -4.82 29.11
CA SER A 97 8.94 -5.93 29.74
C SER A 97 7.92 -6.82 30.47
N PHE A 98 7.52 -7.93 29.85
CA PHE A 98 6.64 -8.89 30.49
C PHE A 98 7.46 -9.76 31.45
N VAL A 99 6.98 -9.92 32.69
CA VAL A 99 7.69 -10.62 33.78
C VAL A 99 8.02 -12.09 33.42
N ALA A 100 7.35 -12.64 32.40
CA ALA A 100 7.64 -13.96 31.83
C ALA A 100 9.03 -14.10 31.21
N GLU A 101 9.64 -13.02 30.70
CA GLU A 101 10.85 -13.10 29.86
C GLU A 101 12.12 -13.53 30.62
N THR A 102 12.08 -13.58 31.95
CA THR A 102 13.19 -14.02 32.81
C THR A 102 12.85 -15.22 33.71
N ARG A 103 11.60 -15.70 33.70
CA ARG A 103 11.23 -16.90 34.46
C ARG A 103 11.45 -18.14 33.61
N ALA A 104 12.51 -18.89 33.94
CA ALA A 104 12.55 -20.31 33.58
C ALA A 104 11.23 -20.96 34.07
N PRO A 105 10.65 -21.92 33.33
CA PRO A 105 9.45 -22.62 33.79
C PRO A 105 9.78 -23.32 35.10
N ASP A 106 9.43 -22.68 36.23
CA ASP A 106 9.37 -23.35 37.51
C ASP A 106 8.36 -24.47 37.33
N LYS A 107 8.82 -25.71 37.49
CA LYS A 107 8.05 -26.95 37.30
C LYS A 107 6.81 -27.08 38.21
N ASN A 108 6.43 -26.03 38.95
CA ASN A 108 5.37 -26.00 39.95
C ASN A 108 4.32 -24.90 39.73
N THR A 109 4.22 -24.30 38.54
CA THR A 109 3.09 -23.42 38.20
C THR A 109 2.49 -23.81 36.84
N ASP A 110 1.29 -24.39 36.84
CA ASP A 110 0.45 -24.68 35.67
C ASP A 110 -0.09 -23.40 34.96
N ALA A 111 0.58 -22.26 35.12
CA ALA A 111 0.14 -20.98 34.56
C ALA A 111 0.53 -20.89 33.07
N VAL A 112 -0.45 -21.15 32.19
CA VAL A 112 -0.29 -21.04 30.73
C VAL A 112 -0.26 -19.57 30.32
N LEU A 113 0.78 -19.17 29.56
CA LEU A 113 0.90 -17.82 29.00
C LEU A 113 -0.30 -17.54 28.05
N PRO A 114 -1.06 -16.44 28.23
CA PRO A 114 -2.26 -16.17 27.41
C PRO A 114 -1.97 -15.79 25.95
N TRP A 115 -0.71 -15.52 25.63
CA TRP A 115 -0.25 -15.10 24.31
C TRP A 115 0.98 -15.90 23.87
N LEU A 116 1.40 -15.71 22.61
CA LEU A 116 2.53 -16.45 22.04
C LEU A 116 3.81 -16.20 22.84
N ALA A 117 4.45 -17.28 23.29
CA ALA A 117 5.78 -17.22 23.88
C ALA A 117 6.85 -17.00 22.80
N LYS A 118 8.05 -16.56 23.21
CA LYS A 118 9.19 -16.25 22.33
C LYS A 118 9.53 -17.38 21.34
N ASP A 119 9.41 -18.62 21.80
CA ASP A 119 9.84 -19.81 21.06
C ASP A 119 8.73 -20.49 20.26
N ILE A 120 7.50 -19.97 20.31
CA ILE A 120 6.35 -20.52 19.58
C ILE A 120 6.29 -19.90 18.19
N ALA A 121 6.18 -20.76 17.17
CA ALA A 121 6.02 -20.33 15.78
C ALA A 121 4.69 -19.56 15.60
N VAL A 122 4.77 -18.41 14.92
CA VAL A 122 3.58 -17.64 14.57
C VAL A 122 2.87 -18.31 13.39
N VAL A 123 1.59 -18.65 13.56
CA VAL A 123 0.76 -19.26 12.52
C VAL A 123 -0.18 -18.20 11.95
N PHE A 124 -0.21 -18.06 10.62
CA PHE A 124 -1.04 -17.09 9.93
C PHE A 124 -2.20 -17.76 9.16
N PRO A 125 -3.33 -17.07 8.95
CA PRO A 125 -4.40 -17.54 8.07
C PRO A 125 -3.90 -17.77 6.63
N PRO A 126 -4.43 -18.76 5.89
CA PRO A 126 -4.03 -19.01 4.49
C PRO A 126 -4.23 -17.80 3.56
N GLU A 127 -5.20 -16.95 3.87
CA GLU A 127 -5.52 -15.71 3.15
C GLU A 127 -4.42 -14.63 3.26
N VAL A 128 -3.58 -14.74 4.29
CA VAL A 128 -2.45 -13.83 4.54
C VAL A 128 -1.17 -14.39 3.91
N VAL A 129 -1.09 -15.70 3.66
CA VAL A 129 0.16 -16.39 3.29
C VAL A 129 -0.03 -17.30 2.08
N HIS A 130 0.50 -16.86 0.94
CA HIS A 130 0.66 -17.77 -0.20
C HIS A 130 2.04 -18.46 -0.26
N THR A 131 3.12 -17.92 0.31
CA THR A 131 4.42 -18.63 0.48
C THR A 131 5.40 -17.83 1.37
N THR A 132 5.80 -18.31 2.55
CA THR A 132 7.02 -17.83 3.24
C THR A 132 8.27 -18.38 2.55
N LEU A 133 9.44 -17.75 2.76
CA LEU A 133 10.71 -18.37 2.34
C LEU A 133 10.98 -19.62 3.18
N SER A 134 11.68 -20.59 2.60
CA SER A 134 11.97 -21.86 3.28
C SER A 134 13.15 -21.74 4.23
N HIS A 135 13.10 -22.54 5.30
CA HIS A 135 14.11 -22.62 6.35
C HIS A 135 14.34 -24.09 6.70
N ARG A 136 15.52 -24.54 7.14
CA ARG A 136 15.76 -25.96 7.47
C ARG A 136 14.82 -26.50 8.57
N ARG A 137 14.43 -25.64 9.52
CA ARG A 137 13.38 -25.93 10.53
C ARG A 137 11.97 -26.00 9.95
N PHE A 138 11.71 -25.29 8.85
CA PHE A 138 10.41 -25.16 8.20
C PHE A 138 10.56 -25.26 6.67
N PRO A 139 10.97 -26.43 6.14
CA PRO A 139 11.42 -26.52 4.77
C PRO A 139 10.27 -26.43 3.77
N GLY A 140 9.01 -26.57 4.22
CA GLY A 140 7.81 -26.57 3.37
C GLY A 140 7.69 -27.83 2.51
N VAL A 141 6.85 -27.79 1.46
CA VAL A 141 6.58 -28.93 0.58
C VAL A 141 7.82 -29.33 -0.24
N PRO A 142 8.17 -30.62 -0.38
CA PRO A 142 9.28 -31.05 -1.23
C PRO A 142 9.19 -30.53 -2.67
N VAL A 143 10.34 -30.31 -3.30
CA VAL A 143 10.39 -29.92 -4.71
C VAL A 143 10.05 -31.13 -5.59
N GLN A 144 9.04 -30.97 -6.44
CA GLN A 144 8.65 -32.01 -7.39
C GLN A 144 9.71 -32.13 -8.49
N GLN A 145 10.08 -33.36 -8.83
CA GLN A 145 10.98 -33.61 -9.96
C GLN A 145 10.21 -33.42 -11.27
N ALA A 146 10.86 -32.76 -12.23
CA ALA A 146 10.29 -32.60 -13.56
C ALA A 146 10.50 -33.89 -14.38
N ASP A 147 9.45 -34.37 -15.04
CA ASP A 147 9.52 -35.51 -15.97
C ASP A 147 10.48 -35.23 -17.15
N LYS A 148 10.55 -33.97 -17.57
CA LYS A 148 11.42 -33.49 -18.64
C LYS A 148 12.08 -32.17 -18.23
N LEU A 149 13.40 -32.09 -18.45
CA LEU A 149 14.21 -30.91 -18.14
C LEU A 149 14.09 -29.79 -19.20
N THR A 150 12.90 -29.57 -19.74
CA THR A 150 12.68 -28.70 -20.90
C THR A 150 13.13 -27.25 -20.67
N GLN A 151 12.99 -26.75 -19.44
CA GLN A 151 13.29 -25.35 -19.11
C GLN A 151 14.79 -25.12 -18.99
N LEU A 152 15.51 -26.09 -18.43
CA LEU A 152 16.97 -26.12 -18.49
C LEU A 152 17.44 -26.29 -19.94
N ARG A 153 16.92 -27.29 -20.68
CA ARG A 153 17.35 -27.55 -22.06
C ARG A 153 17.22 -26.34 -22.97
N ARG A 154 16.17 -25.53 -22.78
CA ARG A 154 15.87 -24.34 -23.58
C ARG A 154 16.31 -23.03 -22.93
N LEU A 155 17.19 -23.09 -21.92
CA LEU A 155 17.67 -21.90 -21.22
C LEU A 155 18.35 -20.92 -22.19
N ALA A 156 17.98 -19.65 -22.10
CA ALA A 156 18.36 -18.54 -22.95
C ALA A 156 18.08 -18.72 -24.44
N CYS A 157 17.42 -19.81 -24.87
CA CYS A 157 17.09 -20.01 -26.27
C CYS A 157 16.25 -18.84 -26.76
N SER A 158 16.55 -18.34 -27.95
CA SER A 158 15.92 -17.14 -28.56
C SER A 158 16.22 -15.79 -27.91
N VAL A 159 17.07 -15.69 -26.87
CA VAL A 159 17.49 -14.37 -26.34
C VAL A 159 18.18 -13.52 -27.41
N SER A 160 18.94 -14.17 -28.30
CA SER A 160 19.61 -13.55 -29.45
C SER A 160 18.65 -13.11 -30.56
N GLN A 161 17.39 -13.57 -30.56
CA GLN A 161 16.41 -13.38 -31.64
C GLN A 161 15.13 -12.77 -31.07
N ARG A 162 15.05 -11.44 -31.03
CA ARG A 162 13.88 -10.73 -30.49
C ARG A 162 13.33 -9.75 -31.53
N ASP A 163 12.01 -9.79 -31.72
CA ASP A 163 11.27 -8.93 -32.66
C ASP A 163 11.83 -9.01 -34.10
N ASN A 164 12.21 -10.22 -34.54
CA ASN A 164 12.83 -10.54 -35.84
C ASN A 164 14.17 -9.82 -36.11
N LYS A 165 14.84 -9.34 -35.05
CA LYS A 165 16.18 -8.76 -35.12
C LYS A 165 17.14 -9.55 -34.26
N THR A 166 18.29 -9.86 -34.82
CA THR A 166 19.41 -10.44 -34.07
C THR A 166 19.97 -9.38 -33.12
N ALA A 167 19.98 -9.66 -31.82
CA ALA A 167 20.65 -8.81 -30.84
C ALA A 167 22.17 -8.97 -30.95
N THR A 168 22.90 -7.88 -30.82
CA THR A 168 24.36 -7.94 -30.64
C THR A 168 24.69 -7.98 -29.15
N PHE A 169 25.86 -8.53 -28.82
CA PHE A 169 26.32 -8.65 -27.44
C PHE A 169 27.55 -7.76 -27.24
N ASP A 170 27.50 -6.88 -26.26
CA ASP A 170 28.65 -6.12 -25.78
C ASP A 170 29.04 -6.61 -24.38
N PHE A 171 30.26 -7.10 -24.26
CA PHE A 171 30.84 -7.55 -23.00
C PHE A 171 32.29 -7.04 -22.86
N SER A 172 32.63 -5.99 -23.61
CA SER A 172 33.97 -5.39 -23.63
C SER A 172 34.40 -4.82 -22.27
N ALA A 173 33.43 -4.42 -21.43
CA ALA A 173 33.64 -3.95 -20.07
C ALA A 173 33.98 -5.07 -19.06
N CYS A 174 33.80 -6.34 -19.43
CA CYS A 174 34.14 -7.48 -18.56
C CYS A 174 35.64 -7.79 -18.60
N SER A 175 36.15 -8.46 -17.55
CA SER A 175 37.51 -9.02 -17.55
C SER A 175 37.69 -10.09 -18.64
N LEU A 176 38.93 -10.36 -19.07
CA LEU A 176 39.22 -11.33 -20.14
C LEU A 176 38.63 -12.72 -19.86
N GLU A 177 38.67 -13.19 -18.61
CA GLU A 177 38.06 -14.45 -18.19
C GLU A 177 36.54 -14.46 -18.40
N TRP A 178 35.87 -13.37 -18.00
CA TRP A 178 34.43 -13.20 -18.21
C TRP A 178 34.08 -12.99 -19.69
N GLN A 179 34.93 -12.34 -20.49
CA GLN A 179 34.74 -12.23 -21.94
C GLN A 179 34.74 -13.62 -22.60
N ASN A 180 35.69 -14.49 -22.23
CA ASN A 180 35.75 -15.87 -22.74
C ASN A 180 34.53 -16.69 -22.31
N THR A 181 34.13 -16.57 -21.04
CA THR A 181 32.93 -17.24 -20.50
C THR A 181 31.66 -16.79 -21.23
N VAL A 182 31.51 -15.49 -21.42
CA VAL A 182 30.35 -14.90 -22.11
C VAL A 182 30.33 -15.34 -23.58
N ALA A 183 31.47 -15.34 -24.26
CA ALA A 183 31.57 -15.84 -25.63
C ALA A 183 31.17 -17.33 -25.73
N GLN A 184 31.63 -18.15 -24.78
CA GLN A 184 31.22 -19.55 -24.69
C GLN A 184 29.70 -19.68 -24.46
N ALA A 185 29.13 -18.93 -23.52
CA ALA A 185 27.68 -18.91 -23.28
C ALA A 185 26.90 -18.52 -24.54
N ILE A 186 27.32 -17.46 -25.23
CA ILE A 186 26.68 -16.98 -26.47
C ILE A 186 26.69 -18.06 -27.55
N SER A 187 27.83 -18.74 -27.75
CA SER A 187 27.93 -19.83 -28.74
C SER A 187 26.99 -21.01 -28.46
N GLN A 188 26.53 -21.16 -27.22
CA GLN A 188 25.63 -22.24 -26.78
C GLN A 188 24.16 -21.79 -26.68
N ILE A 189 23.83 -20.52 -26.96
CA ILE A 189 22.48 -19.94 -26.77
C ILE A 189 21.37 -20.73 -27.49
N ASP A 190 21.63 -21.30 -28.66
CA ASP A 190 20.62 -22.05 -29.40
C ASP A 190 20.75 -23.58 -29.26
N GLY A 191 21.78 -24.04 -28.53
CA GLY A 191 22.00 -25.45 -28.21
C GLY A 191 21.17 -25.96 -27.02
N LEU A 192 21.16 -27.28 -26.80
CA LEU A 192 20.57 -27.90 -25.62
C LEU A 192 21.50 -27.73 -24.41
N LYS A 193 21.01 -27.17 -23.31
CA LYS A 193 21.85 -26.95 -22.11
C LYS A 193 21.79 -28.14 -21.18
N THR A 194 22.95 -28.49 -20.66
CA THR A 194 23.11 -29.50 -19.62
C THR A 194 24.00 -28.94 -18.52
N THR A 195 23.92 -29.52 -17.33
CA THR A 195 24.81 -29.18 -16.20
C THR A 195 26.25 -29.67 -16.37
N GLN A 196 26.61 -30.22 -17.54
CA GLN A 196 28.01 -30.42 -17.93
C GLN A 196 28.70 -29.11 -18.33
N LEU A 197 27.93 -28.06 -18.64
CA LEU A 197 28.49 -26.73 -18.88
C LEU A 197 29.15 -26.19 -17.61
N PRO A 198 30.24 -25.40 -17.71
CA PRO A 198 30.81 -24.72 -16.54
C PRO A 198 29.76 -23.83 -15.85
N SER A 199 29.77 -23.78 -14.51
CA SER A 199 28.85 -22.94 -13.73
C SER A 199 28.85 -21.45 -14.13
N PRO A 200 29.98 -20.78 -14.48
CA PRO A 200 29.92 -19.39 -14.94
C PRO A 200 29.21 -19.25 -16.29
N VAL A 201 29.32 -20.24 -17.18
CA VAL A 201 28.59 -20.26 -18.46
C VAL A 201 27.09 -20.40 -18.21
N MET A 202 26.70 -21.32 -17.32
CA MET A 202 25.31 -21.49 -16.90
C MET A 202 24.76 -20.24 -16.20
N ALA A 203 25.58 -19.52 -15.44
CA ALA A 203 25.20 -18.26 -14.82
C ALA A 203 24.92 -17.15 -15.85
N VAL A 204 25.74 -17.02 -16.90
CA VAL A 204 25.48 -16.07 -18.01
C VAL A 204 24.18 -16.43 -18.72
N LEU A 205 23.97 -17.70 -19.05
CA LEU A 205 22.73 -18.16 -19.70
C LEU A 205 21.50 -17.90 -18.81
N THR A 206 21.61 -18.12 -17.52
CA THR A 206 20.52 -17.84 -16.57
C THR A 206 20.28 -16.34 -16.44
N ALA A 207 21.32 -15.52 -16.35
CA ALA A 207 21.20 -14.06 -16.32
C ALA A 207 20.51 -13.53 -17.59
N LEU A 208 20.89 -14.05 -18.76
CA LEU A 208 20.27 -13.73 -20.04
C LEU A 208 18.80 -14.13 -20.03
N GLU A 209 18.46 -15.33 -19.55
CA GLU A 209 17.07 -15.72 -19.38
C GLU A 209 16.33 -14.70 -18.50
N MET A 210 16.83 -14.42 -17.31
CA MET A 210 16.12 -13.61 -16.32
C MET A 210 15.98 -12.13 -16.70
N LYS A 211 17.01 -11.54 -17.30
CA LYS A 211 17.09 -10.09 -17.59
C LYS A 211 16.68 -9.76 -19.02
N CYS A 212 16.90 -10.67 -19.96
CA CYS A 212 16.67 -10.42 -21.39
C CYS A 212 15.40 -11.07 -21.92
N THR A 213 14.79 -12.02 -21.20
CA THR A 213 13.50 -12.57 -21.58
C THR A 213 12.36 -11.96 -20.76
N ARG A 214 11.11 -12.23 -21.16
CA ARG A 214 9.93 -11.72 -20.46
C ARG A 214 9.47 -12.64 -19.31
N TYR A 215 10.24 -13.67 -19.00
CA TYR A 215 9.95 -14.61 -17.92
C TYR A 215 10.51 -14.11 -16.58
N LYS A 216 9.70 -13.42 -15.78
CA LYS A 216 10.16 -12.88 -14.48
C LYS A 216 10.21 -13.92 -13.34
N VAL A 217 9.64 -15.12 -13.55
CA VAL A 217 9.56 -16.18 -12.53
C VAL A 217 10.06 -17.49 -13.15
N ARG A 218 11.21 -17.99 -12.68
CA ARG A 218 11.88 -19.19 -13.20
C ARG A 218 12.40 -20.11 -12.11
N GLU A 219 11.56 -20.38 -11.11
CA GLU A 219 11.88 -21.36 -10.06
C GLU A 219 12.09 -22.77 -10.65
N ASP A 220 11.35 -23.10 -11.69
CA ASP A 220 11.44 -24.34 -12.46
C ASP A 220 12.83 -24.58 -13.07
N VAL A 221 13.54 -23.53 -13.49
CA VAL A 221 14.92 -23.64 -13.99
C VAL A 221 15.86 -24.02 -12.86
N MET A 222 15.75 -23.39 -11.70
CA MET A 222 16.57 -23.74 -10.53
C MET A 222 16.32 -25.21 -10.15
N ASP A 223 15.05 -25.62 -10.11
CA ASP A 223 14.67 -27.00 -9.79
C ASP A 223 15.30 -28.00 -10.77
N GLN A 224 15.29 -27.69 -12.08
CA GLN A 224 15.89 -28.56 -13.10
C GLN A 224 17.43 -28.54 -13.09
N ILE A 225 18.07 -27.41 -12.75
CA ILE A 225 19.52 -27.35 -12.56
C ILE A 225 19.93 -28.23 -11.38
N VAL A 226 19.21 -28.17 -10.26
CA VAL A 226 19.50 -29.01 -9.10
C VAL A 226 19.22 -30.48 -9.41
N GLN A 227 18.12 -30.79 -10.12
CA GLN A 227 17.76 -32.15 -10.50
C GLN A 227 18.84 -32.83 -11.38
N GLU A 228 19.49 -32.09 -12.29
CA GLU A 228 20.51 -32.66 -13.18
C GLU A 228 21.94 -32.53 -12.63
N GLY A 229 22.34 -31.35 -12.17
CA GLY A 229 23.72 -31.04 -11.78
C GLY A 229 23.98 -31.16 -10.28
N GLY A 230 22.95 -31.38 -9.49
CA GLY A 230 23.03 -31.37 -8.03
C GLY A 230 23.09 -29.96 -7.44
N LEU A 231 22.91 -29.91 -6.12
CA LEU A 231 22.83 -28.66 -5.37
C LEU A 231 24.15 -27.89 -5.32
N GLU A 232 25.29 -28.59 -5.27
CA GLU A 232 26.61 -27.95 -5.27
C GLU A 232 26.85 -27.16 -6.55
N TYR A 233 26.48 -27.72 -7.71
CA TYR A 233 26.59 -27.03 -8.99
C TYR A 233 25.65 -25.82 -9.07
N ALA A 234 24.39 -25.97 -8.63
CA ALA A 234 23.44 -24.85 -8.59
C ALA A 234 23.93 -23.70 -7.67
N THR A 235 24.61 -24.05 -6.58
CA THR A 235 25.25 -23.09 -5.67
C THR A 235 26.34 -22.31 -6.39
N ASP A 236 27.22 -22.99 -7.14
CA ASP A 236 28.25 -22.34 -7.94
C ASP A 236 27.63 -21.41 -9.00
N VAL A 237 26.53 -21.81 -9.64
CA VAL A 237 25.81 -20.94 -10.60
C VAL A 237 25.34 -19.64 -9.95
N ILE A 238 24.77 -19.70 -8.74
CA ILE A 238 24.34 -18.49 -8.02
C ILE A 238 25.52 -17.59 -7.63
N ILE A 239 26.64 -18.16 -7.20
CA ILE A 239 27.86 -17.39 -6.88
C ILE A 239 28.34 -16.61 -8.11
N HIS A 240 28.44 -17.28 -9.26
CA HIS A 240 28.88 -16.64 -10.51
C HIS A 240 27.85 -15.61 -11.01
N LEU A 241 26.55 -15.85 -10.79
CA LEU A 241 25.49 -14.91 -11.16
C LEU A 241 25.63 -13.56 -10.43
N GLN A 242 26.17 -13.56 -9.20
CA GLN A 242 26.38 -12.32 -8.44
C GLN A 242 27.58 -11.50 -8.93
N GLN A 243 28.36 -11.97 -9.90
CA GLN A 243 29.52 -11.26 -10.43
C GLN A 243 29.22 -10.50 -11.73
N ILE A 244 28.10 -10.80 -12.39
CA ILE A 244 27.70 -10.19 -13.67
C ILE A 244 26.37 -9.44 -13.54
N ASP A 245 26.19 -8.44 -14.38
CA ASP A 245 24.91 -7.75 -14.57
C ASP A 245 24.61 -7.65 -16.06
N ILE A 246 23.32 -7.54 -16.40
CA ILE A 246 22.87 -7.48 -17.79
C ILE A 246 21.93 -6.30 -17.97
N LYS A 247 22.25 -5.47 -18.95
CA LYS A 247 21.42 -4.35 -19.40
C LYS A 247 21.04 -4.55 -20.86
N TRP A 248 19.82 -4.19 -21.20
CA TRP A 248 19.35 -4.20 -22.58
C TRP A 248 19.24 -2.75 -23.09
N ASP A 249 20.05 -2.40 -24.10
CA ASP A 249 19.86 -1.19 -24.89
C ASP A 249 18.82 -1.45 -25.99
N TYR A 250 17.58 -1.08 -25.71
CA TYR A 250 16.44 -1.34 -26.59
C TYR A 250 16.51 -0.53 -27.89
N ALA A 251 17.17 0.63 -27.88
CA ALA A 251 17.25 1.50 -29.05
C ALA A 251 18.18 0.89 -30.10
N ASN A 252 19.33 0.36 -29.65
CA ASN A 252 20.35 -0.20 -30.53
C ASN A 252 20.26 -1.73 -30.67
N ASN A 253 19.33 -2.37 -29.96
CA ASN A 253 19.18 -3.83 -29.89
C ASN A 253 20.47 -4.54 -29.43
N VAL A 254 21.14 -3.97 -28.43
CA VAL A 254 22.38 -4.49 -27.85
C VAL A 254 22.12 -5.01 -26.44
N ILE A 255 22.55 -6.25 -26.17
CA ILE A 255 22.61 -6.81 -24.83
C ILE A 255 24.00 -6.54 -24.28
N ILE A 256 24.06 -5.74 -23.21
CA ILE A 256 25.30 -5.32 -22.57
C ILE A 256 25.49 -6.14 -21.30
N ILE A 257 26.58 -6.89 -21.23
CA ILE A 257 26.96 -7.70 -20.08
C ILE A 257 28.11 -6.98 -19.38
N LEU A 258 27.90 -6.67 -18.10
CA LEU A 258 28.77 -5.83 -17.30
C LEU A 258 29.26 -6.61 -16.07
N PRO A 259 30.43 -6.27 -15.50
CA PRO A 259 30.72 -6.66 -14.14
C PRO A 259 29.70 -5.99 -13.21
N SER A 260 29.18 -6.74 -12.23
CA SER A 260 28.19 -6.26 -11.26
C SER A 260 28.75 -5.30 -10.20
N GLY A 261 29.89 -4.66 -10.46
CA GLY A 261 30.58 -3.78 -9.49
C GLY A 261 29.85 -2.46 -9.19
N ILE A 262 28.82 -2.09 -9.96
CA ILE A 262 28.07 -0.84 -9.79
C ILE A 262 26.73 -1.14 -9.12
N ALA A 263 26.52 -0.57 -7.93
CA ALA A 263 25.27 -0.70 -7.18
C ALA A 263 24.16 0.20 -7.78
N PRO A 264 22.91 -0.27 -7.87
CA PRO A 264 21.76 0.57 -8.21
C PRO A 264 21.44 1.55 -7.07
N ASP A 265 20.78 2.66 -7.41
CA ASP A 265 20.27 3.68 -6.48
C ASP A 265 18.89 3.32 -5.88
N TYR A 266 18.34 2.17 -6.27
CA TYR A 266 17.09 1.61 -5.74
C TYR A 266 17.30 0.23 -5.10
N LEU A 267 16.36 -0.17 -4.24
CA LEU A 267 16.34 -1.54 -3.69
C LEU A 267 15.95 -2.52 -4.79
N GLU A 268 16.93 -3.22 -5.36
CA GLU A 268 16.67 -4.30 -6.31
C GLU A 268 16.05 -5.50 -5.60
N GLN A 269 14.95 -6.02 -6.15
CA GLN A 269 14.33 -7.25 -5.69
C GLN A 269 15.08 -8.47 -6.23
N TYR A 270 15.42 -9.41 -5.35
CA TYR A 270 15.97 -10.68 -5.78
C TYR A 270 14.96 -11.48 -6.58
N SER A 271 15.44 -12.12 -7.63
CA SER A 271 14.58 -12.94 -8.47
C SER A 271 14.09 -14.18 -7.73
N ARG A 272 12.94 -14.70 -8.16
CA ARG A 272 12.44 -15.99 -7.65
C ARG A 272 13.38 -17.15 -7.98
N PHE A 273 14.18 -17.05 -9.05
CA PHE A 273 15.22 -18.03 -9.37
C PHE A 273 16.32 -18.06 -8.29
N GLU A 274 16.86 -16.89 -7.93
CA GLU A 274 17.90 -16.78 -6.89
C GLU A 274 17.38 -17.28 -5.55
N LEU A 275 16.20 -16.81 -5.14
CA LEU A 275 15.58 -17.21 -3.87
C LEU A 275 15.18 -18.69 -3.85
N ARG A 276 14.97 -19.32 -5.01
CA ARG A 276 14.65 -20.76 -5.09
C ARG A 276 15.81 -21.63 -4.61
N LEU A 277 17.07 -21.17 -4.67
CA LEU A 277 18.19 -21.93 -4.11
C LEU A 277 17.99 -22.18 -2.59
N ARG A 278 17.45 -21.21 -1.85
CA ARG A 278 17.15 -21.34 -0.41
C ARG A 278 16.21 -22.52 -0.13
N LYS A 279 15.24 -22.76 -1.01
CA LYS A 279 14.33 -23.92 -0.92
C LYS A 279 15.11 -25.23 -0.95
N HIS A 280 16.00 -25.39 -1.92
CA HIS A 280 16.81 -26.61 -2.05
C HIS A 280 17.79 -26.78 -0.89
N LEU A 281 18.43 -25.69 -0.44
CA LEU A 281 19.28 -25.69 0.75
C LEU A 281 18.52 -26.14 2.01
N SER A 282 17.27 -25.69 2.16
CA SER A 282 16.43 -26.07 3.31
C SER A 282 16.08 -27.57 3.36
N LEU A 283 16.03 -28.23 2.19
CA LEU A 283 15.69 -29.64 2.04
C LEU A 283 16.91 -30.57 2.00
N ALA A 284 18.12 -30.01 1.86
CA ALA A 284 19.34 -30.78 1.70
C ALA A 284 19.74 -31.52 2.98
N GLU A 285 20.38 -32.69 2.83
CA GLU A 285 21.04 -33.35 3.96
C GLU A 285 22.14 -32.47 4.55
N GLU A 286 22.41 -32.62 5.86
CA GLU A 286 23.33 -31.75 6.61
C GLU A 286 24.72 -31.66 5.96
N SER A 287 25.29 -32.78 5.53
CA SER A 287 26.63 -32.79 4.90
C SER A 287 26.68 -32.01 3.58
N LEU A 288 25.62 -32.11 2.77
CA LEU A 288 25.50 -31.40 1.50
C LEU A 288 25.24 -29.90 1.74
N TRP A 289 24.37 -29.57 2.69
CA TRP A 289 24.10 -28.19 3.09
C TRP A 289 25.36 -27.49 3.56
N GLN A 290 26.17 -28.12 4.44
CA GLN A 290 27.42 -27.56 4.94
C GLN A 290 28.41 -27.24 3.79
N LYS A 291 28.53 -28.12 2.79
CA LYS A 291 29.37 -27.87 1.61
C LYS A 291 28.89 -26.66 0.82
N CYS A 292 27.60 -26.57 0.52
CA CYS A 292 27.02 -25.45 -0.20
C CYS A 292 27.14 -24.15 0.59
N ALA A 293 26.88 -24.17 1.89
CA ALA A 293 27.02 -23.02 2.77
C ALA A 293 28.47 -22.52 2.79
N GLN A 294 29.46 -23.43 2.90
CA GLN A 294 30.87 -23.07 2.87
C GLN A 294 31.29 -22.43 1.54
N LYS A 295 30.78 -22.93 0.40
CA LYS A 295 31.00 -22.31 -0.92
C LYS A 295 30.45 -20.87 -0.98
N LEU A 296 29.21 -20.68 -0.52
CA LEU A 296 28.58 -19.36 -0.50
C LEU A 296 29.34 -18.37 0.40
N ILE A 297 29.74 -18.80 1.60
CA ILE A 297 30.52 -17.98 2.54
C ILE A 297 31.90 -17.62 1.96
N ALA A 298 32.61 -18.59 1.42
CA ALA A 298 33.93 -18.38 0.82
C ALA A 298 33.88 -17.42 -0.38
N ALA A 299 32.74 -17.33 -1.07
CA ALA A 299 32.56 -16.43 -2.20
C ALA A 299 32.30 -14.96 -1.81
N ILE A 300 31.87 -14.66 -0.57
CA ILE A 300 31.47 -13.31 -0.14
C ILE A 300 32.54 -12.24 -0.46
N PRO A 301 33.84 -12.43 -0.20
CA PRO A 301 34.88 -11.42 -0.50
C PRO A 301 35.02 -11.11 -1.99
N HIS A 302 34.57 -12.01 -2.87
CA HIS A 302 34.65 -11.89 -4.32
C HIS A 302 33.32 -11.41 -4.95
N ILE A 303 32.26 -11.27 -4.15
CA ILE A 303 30.96 -10.74 -4.57
C ILE A 303 30.92 -9.23 -4.27
N PRO A 304 30.44 -8.37 -5.19
CA PRO A 304 30.29 -6.95 -4.93
C PRO A 304 29.45 -6.66 -3.70
N GLU A 305 29.86 -5.66 -2.91
CA GLU A 305 29.30 -5.32 -1.60
C GLU A 305 27.76 -5.27 -1.58
N TRP A 306 27.16 -4.71 -2.62
CA TRP A 306 25.70 -4.57 -2.71
C TRP A 306 24.95 -5.87 -3.04
N ARG A 307 25.62 -6.90 -3.56
CA ARG A 307 25.05 -8.24 -3.84
C ARG A 307 25.21 -9.20 -2.66
N GLN A 308 26.15 -8.94 -1.75
CA GLN A 308 26.43 -9.80 -0.60
C GLN A 308 25.22 -10.12 0.30
N PRO A 309 24.23 -9.21 0.52
CA PRO A 309 23.06 -9.53 1.33
C PRO A 309 22.25 -10.74 0.85
N LEU A 310 22.31 -11.11 -0.43
CA LEU A 310 21.68 -12.33 -0.94
C LEU A 310 22.23 -13.57 -0.24
N ILE A 311 23.54 -13.63 0.03
CA ILE A 311 24.17 -14.80 0.63
C ILE A 311 23.62 -15.03 2.04
N ALA A 312 23.48 -13.97 2.83
CA ALA A 312 22.83 -14.04 4.14
C ALA A 312 21.37 -14.50 4.00
N LEU A 313 20.64 -14.00 2.99
CA LEU A 313 19.26 -14.38 2.74
C LEU A 313 19.11 -15.86 2.30
N LEU A 314 20.12 -16.46 1.66
CA LEU A 314 20.11 -17.87 1.27
C LEU A 314 20.45 -18.82 2.43
N LEU A 315 21.10 -18.33 3.47
CA LEU A 315 21.57 -19.08 4.64
C LEU A 315 20.99 -18.51 5.94
N PRO A 316 19.66 -18.54 6.13
CA PRO A 316 19.04 -17.98 7.34
C PRO A 316 19.49 -18.69 8.63
N GLU A 317 20.02 -19.91 8.55
CA GLU A 317 20.58 -20.65 9.68
C GLU A 317 21.92 -20.07 10.19
N LYS A 318 22.53 -19.13 9.44
CA LYS A 318 23.79 -18.47 9.76
C LYS A 318 23.64 -16.96 9.83
N PRO A 319 22.88 -16.42 10.80
CA PRO A 319 22.65 -14.98 10.93
C PRO A 319 23.93 -14.17 11.15
N GLU A 320 25.01 -14.80 11.62
CA GLU A 320 26.33 -14.18 11.76
C GLU A 320 26.83 -13.57 10.45
N ILE A 321 26.48 -14.16 9.29
CA ILE A 321 26.85 -13.63 7.98
C ILE A 321 26.19 -12.27 7.74
N ALA A 322 24.92 -12.12 8.13
CA ALA A 322 24.21 -10.85 8.02
C ALA A 322 24.84 -9.78 8.92
N HIS A 323 25.26 -10.18 10.13
CA HIS A 323 25.92 -9.27 11.08
C HIS A 323 27.26 -8.78 10.55
N GLU A 324 28.11 -9.67 10.05
CA GLU A 324 29.42 -9.31 9.50
C GLU A 324 29.32 -8.39 8.28
N ILE A 325 28.37 -8.68 7.36
CA ILE A 325 28.10 -7.81 6.20
C ILE A 325 27.64 -6.43 6.67
N ALA A 326 26.70 -6.38 7.62
CA ALA A 326 26.21 -5.12 8.16
C ALA A 326 27.32 -4.32 8.86
N GLN A 327 28.10 -4.94 9.75
CA GLN A 327 29.20 -4.28 10.47
C GLN A 327 30.22 -3.65 9.52
N ARG A 328 30.53 -4.33 8.42
CA ARG A 328 31.52 -3.86 7.46
C ARG A 328 31.00 -2.76 6.52
N LEU A 329 29.73 -2.81 6.14
CA LEU A 329 29.18 -1.96 5.07
C LEU A 329 28.30 -0.79 5.58
N LEU A 330 27.78 -0.86 6.80
CA LEU A 330 27.00 0.23 7.39
C LEU A 330 27.84 1.52 7.46
N GLY A 331 27.29 2.63 6.93
CA GLY A 331 27.89 3.96 7.01
C GLY A 331 28.96 4.31 5.97
N GLN A 332 29.51 3.36 5.22
CA GLN A 332 30.60 3.64 4.26
C GLN A 332 30.09 4.01 2.85
N LYS A 333 28.96 3.43 2.42
CA LYS A 333 28.24 3.70 1.16
C LYS A 333 26.76 3.43 1.40
N LYS A 334 25.84 4.32 1.00
CA LYS A 334 24.39 4.05 1.16
C LYS A 334 23.96 3.00 0.13
N LEU A 335 24.09 1.71 0.48
CA LEU A 335 23.69 0.57 -0.33
C LEU A 335 22.24 0.18 0.00
N PRO A 336 21.27 0.36 -0.91
CA PRO A 336 19.87 0.02 -0.63
C PRO A 336 19.69 -1.45 -0.21
N SER A 337 20.47 -2.36 -0.80
CA SER A 337 20.37 -3.80 -0.55
C SER A 337 20.68 -4.24 0.88
N LEU A 338 21.30 -3.41 1.72
CA LEU A 338 21.48 -3.72 3.14
C LEU A 338 20.15 -3.85 3.88
N GLU A 339 19.07 -3.26 3.35
CA GLU A 339 17.71 -3.41 3.89
C GLU A 339 17.28 -4.89 3.97
N TRP A 340 17.76 -5.74 3.04
CA TRP A 340 17.49 -7.19 3.04
C TRP A 340 18.02 -7.91 4.28
N LEU A 341 19.06 -7.37 4.94
CA LEU A 341 19.63 -7.98 6.13
C LEU A 341 18.65 -7.98 7.32
N LYS A 342 17.63 -7.11 7.33
CA LYS A 342 16.59 -7.08 8.37
C LYS A 342 15.78 -8.39 8.48
N ILE A 343 15.73 -9.17 7.40
CA ILE A 343 15.04 -10.47 7.37
C ILE A 343 15.81 -11.52 8.17
N VAL A 344 17.16 -11.48 8.17
CA VAL A 344 18.00 -12.56 8.70
C VAL A 344 18.75 -12.15 9.97
N ALA A 345 19.23 -10.91 10.07
CA ALA A 345 19.98 -10.43 11.22
C ALA A 345 19.17 -10.61 12.52
N THR A 346 19.83 -11.17 13.54
CA THR A 346 19.27 -11.39 14.88
C THR A 346 19.85 -10.47 15.98
N ASP A 347 20.94 -9.74 15.70
CA ASP A 347 21.64 -8.92 16.70
C ASP A 347 20.94 -7.56 16.83
N GLU A 348 20.60 -7.18 18.06
CA GLU A 348 19.81 -5.98 18.35
C GLU A 348 20.55 -4.69 17.95
N HIS A 349 21.87 -4.61 18.13
CA HIS A 349 22.65 -3.43 17.77
C HIS A 349 22.76 -3.26 16.25
N ILE A 350 22.90 -4.37 15.52
CA ILE A 350 22.89 -4.39 14.06
C ILE A 350 21.51 -4.00 13.52
N LEU A 351 20.43 -4.55 14.09
CA LEU A 351 19.06 -4.22 13.68
C LEU A 351 18.75 -2.73 13.91
N ALA A 352 19.09 -2.18 15.08
CA ALA A 352 18.96 -0.77 15.37
C ALA A 352 19.75 0.12 14.39
N SER A 353 20.88 -0.37 13.90
CA SER A 353 21.66 0.33 12.87
C SER A 353 21.02 0.23 11.49
N LEU A 354 20.46 -0.92 11.13
CA LEU A 354 19.73 -1.15 9.88
C LEU A 354 18.40 -0.39 9.81
N GLU A 355 17.75 -0.11 10.94
CA GLU A 355 16.52 0.70 10.99
C GLU A 355 16.69 2.07 10.33
N LYS A 356 17.89 2.64 10.35
CA LYS A 356 18.21 3.90 9.68
C LYS A 356 18.05 3.86 8.15
N TYR A 357 17.89 2.66 7.56
CA TYR A 357 17.73 2.44 6.11
C TYR A 357 16.25 2.32 5.65
N HIS A 358 15.27 2.53 6.54
CA HIS A 358 13.83 2.31 6.28
C HIS A 358 13.19 3.15 5.15
N GLU A 359 13.66 4.37 4.88
CA GLU A 359 13.13 5.25 3.82
C GLU A 359 14.19 5.50 2.73
N PRO A 360 13.88 5.32 1.42
CA PRO A 360 12.57 4.99 0.81
C PRO A 360 12.29 3.49 0.57
N TYR A 361 13.08 2.57 1.13
CA TYR A 361 13.16 1.18 0.64
C TYR A 361 12.31 0.15 1.42
N ALA A 362 11.42 0.62 2.29
CA ALA A 362 10.53 -0.09 3.20
C ALA A 362 10.23 -1.58 2.89
N ILE A 363 11.16 -2.49 3.23
CA ILE A 363 11.08 -3.90 2.84
C ILE A 363 9.82 -4.60 3.34
N PHE A 364 9.41 -4.33 4.58
CA PHE A 364 8.21 -4.96 5.18
C PHE A 364 6.89 -4.32 4.74
N ASP A 365 6.93 -3.20 4.02
CA ASP A 365 5.74 -2.54 3.46
C ASP A 365 5.70 -2.55 1.93
N ASP A 366 6.53 -3.39 1.29
CA ASP A 366 6.42 -3.62 -0.15
C ASP A 366 5.02 -4.16 -0.50
N TYR A 367 4.36 -3.52 -1.47
CA TYR A 367 2.99 -3.83 -1.88
C TYR A 367 2.79 -5.31 -2.27
N TYR A 368 3.81 -5.95 -2.85
CA TYR A 368 3.70 -7.29 -3.41
C TYR A 368 4.20 -8.38 -2.45
N CYS A 369 5.29 -8.09 -1.75
CA CYS A 369 6.05 -9.08 -1.00
C CYS A 369 6.26 -8.69 0.47
N GLY A 370 5.87 -7.50 0.92
CA GLY A 370 6.06 -7.03 2.29
C GLY A 370 5.46 -8.00 3.32
N ALA A 371 4.24 -8.48 3.06
CA ALA A 371 3.61 -9.51 3.90
C ALA A 371 4.39 -10.84 3.90
N ILE A 372 4.98 -11.24 2.77
CA ILE A 372 5.81 -12.45 2.67
C ILE A 372 7.07 -12.31 3.52
N TRP A 373 7.74 -11.15 3.46
CA TRP A 373 8.95 -10.88 4.23
C TRP A 373 8.67 -10.80 5.73
N SER A 374 7.57 -10.13 6.11
CA SER A 374 7.12 -10.06 7.50
C SER A 374 6.75 -11.44 8.05
N ALA A 375 6.00 -12.25 7.29
CA ALA A 375 5.66 -13.60 7.68
C ALA A 375 6.89 -14.53 7.76
N THR A 376 7.84 -14.38 6.84
CA THR A 376 9.10 -15.16 6.83
C THR A 376 9.89 -14.91 8.11
N VAL A 377 10.14 -13.65 8.47
CA VAL A 377 10.93 -13.33 9.67
C VAL A 377 10.19 -13.74 10.96
N LEU A 378 8.86 -13.64 11.00
CA LEU A 378 8.04 -14.09 12.13
C LEU A 378 8.01 -15.63 12.27
N GLN A 379 8.03 -16.36 11.16
CA GLN A 379 8.11 -17.83 11.19
C GLN A 379 9.48 -18.30 11.69
N GLU A 380 10.56 -17.60 11.30
CA GLU A 380 11.94 -18.00 11.60
C GLU A 380 12.39 -17.56 12.99
N GLN A 381 12.02 -16.35 13.39
CA GLN A 381 12.53 -15.69 14.59
C GLN A 381 11.45 -15.43 15.65
N GLY A 382 10.21 -15.85 15.38
CA GLY A 382 9.10 -15.71 16.33
C GLY A 382 8.78 -14.24 16.64
N VAL A 383 8.26 -14.01 17.84
CA VAL A 383 7.90 -12.66 18.31
C VAL A 383 9.11 -11.75 18.54
N ALA A 384 10.34 -12.28 18.57
CA ALA A 384 11.56 -11.47 18.62
C ALA A 384 11.76 -10.59 17.37
N ALA A 385 11.07 -10.89 16.27
CA ALA A 385 11.07 -10.06 15.07
C ALA A 385 10.19 -8.80 15.18
N LEU A 386 9.24 -8.76 16.13
CA LEU A 386 8.24 -7.69 16.23
C LEU A 386 8.81 -6.26 16.28
N PRO A 387 9.92 -5.96 16.99
CA PRO A 387 10.48 -4.62 17.03
C PRO A 387 10.79 -4.05 15.65
N ARG A 388 11.19 -4.90 14.71
CA ARG A 388 11.52 -4.52 13.33
C ARG A 388 10.33 -3.96 12.55
N PHE A 389 9.12 -4.24 13.01
CA PHE A 389 7.89 -3.78 12.37
C PHE A 389 7.40 -2.43 12.88
N ALA A 390 7.99 -1.89 13.95
CA ALA A 390 7.58 -0.60 14.50
C ALA A 390 7.55 0.54 13.45
N PRO A 391 8.54 0.68 12.52
CA PRO A 391 8.48 1.71 11.47
C PRO A 391 7.32 1.54 10.48
N TYR A 392 6.77 0.33 10.39
CA TYR A 392 5.77 -0.07 9.40
C TYR A 392 4.38 -0.29 10.04
N ALA A 393 4.22 0.00 11.35
CA ALA A 393 2.98 -0.28 12.06
C ALA A 393 1.77 0.50 11.51
N ALA A 394 1.99 1.69 10.94
CA ALA A 394 0.95 2.51 10.32
C ALA A 394 0.65 2.13 8.87
N SER A 395 1.48 1.27 8.27
CA SER A 395 1.45 0.95 6.86
C SER A 395 0.43 -0.15 6.53
N ASP A 396 0.05 -0.32 5.27
CA ASP A 396 -1.08 -1.20 4.95
C ASP A 396 -0.72 -2.68 4.98
N TYR A 397 0.49 -3.06 4.57
CA TYR A 397 0.89 -4.48 4.41
C TYR A 397 1.44 -5.06 5.70
N CYS A 398 2.40 -4.39 6.32
CA CYS A 398 3.00 -4.85 7.57
C CYS A 398 1.96 -4.88 8.71
N ALA A 399 1.13 -3.83 8.82
CA ALA A 399 0.10 -3.79 9.85
C ALA A 399 -0.98 -4.87 9.67
N ASP A 400 -1.21 -5.34 8.43
CA ASP A 400 -2.13 -6.47 8.19
C ASP A 400 -1.56 -7.77 8.75
N VAL A 401 -0.24 -7.97 8.69
CA VAL A 401 0.42 -9.10 9.36
C VAL A 401 0.35 -8.95 10.87
N LEU A 402 0.64 -7.75 11.41
CA LEU A 402 0.62 -7.48 12.85
C LEU A 402 -0.73 -7.78 13.50
N ARG A 403 -1.85 -7.49 12.82
CA ARG A 403 -3.20 -7.74 13.39
C ARG A 403 -3.53 -9.22 13.60
N HIS A 404 -2.73 -10.14 13.05
CA HIS A 404 -2.89 -11.58 13.19
C HIS A 404 -2.01 -12.19 14.29
N ILE A 405 -1.22 -11.38 15.00
CA ILE A 405 -0.26 -11.87 15.99
C ILE A 405 -0.85 -11.73 17.39
N ASN A 406 -1.07 -12.86 18.07
CA ASN A 406 -1.45 -12.90 19.48
C ASN A 406 -0.23 -12.58 20.37
N HIS A 407 0.19 -11.32 20.40
CA HIS A 407 1.29 -10.85 21.26
C HIS A 407 1.08 -9.39 21.69
N PRO A 408 1.19 -9.05 22.99
CA PRO A 408 0.92 -7.71 23.48
C PRO A 408 1.71 -6.61 22.75
N PHE A 409 2.98 -6.87 22.41
CA PHE A 409 3.78 -5.88 21.70
C PHE A 409 3.27 -5.60 20.28
N ALA A 410 2.72 -6.59 19.56
CA ALA A 410 2.08 -6.36 18.27
C ALA A 410 0.84 -5.46 18.41
N LEU A 411 0.04 -5.68 19.48
CA LEU A 411 -1.10 -4.82 19.81
C LEU A 411 -0.64 -3.41 20.21
N THR A 412 0.45 -3.28 20.97
CA THR A 412 1.06 -1.99 21.31
C THR A 412 1.39 -1.18 20.06
N LEU A 413 2.02 -1.80 19.06
CA LEU A 413 2.33 -1.13 17.79
C LEU A 413 1.06 -0.62 17.09
N LEU A 414 0.01 -1.43 17.02
CA LEU A 414 -1.26 -1.06 16.39
C LEU A 414 -2.03 0.02 17.18
N ILE A 415 -2.01 -0.04 18.52
CA ILE A 415 -2.65 0.95 19.40
C ILE A 415 -2.00 2.32 19.23
N ARG A 416 -0.66 2.38 19.20
CA ARG A 416 0.08 3.65 19.05
C ARG A 416 -0.25 4.37 17.74
N VAL A 417 -0.50 3.64 16.65
CA VAL A 417 -0.83 4.23 15.34
C VAL A 417 -2.33 4.33 15.07
N ALA A 418 -3.19 3.89 15.99
CA ALA A 418 -4.64 3.79 15.76
C ALA A 418 -5.28 5.13 15.36
N GLY A 419 -4.72 6.25 15.82
CA GLY A 419 -5.18 7.60 15.51
C GLY A 419 -4.77 8.14 14.12
N HIS A 420 -3.87 7.46 13.39
CA HIS A 420 -3.32 8.00 12.14
C HIS A 420 -4.34 7.98 10.99
N THR A 421 -5.07 6.88 10.81
CA THR A 421 -6.08 6.72 9.76
C THR A 421 -7.25 5.85 10.22
N LYS A 422 -8.39 5.94 9.51
CA LYS A 422 -9.52 5.03 9.73
C LYS A 422 -9.12 3.55 9.60
N ARG A 423 -8.19 3.23 8.68
CA ARG A 423 -7.69 1.85 8.48
C ARG A 423 -6.86 1.38 9.67
N CYS A 424 -6.01 2.26 10.24
CA CYS A 424 -5.25 1.94 11.44
C CYS A 424 -6.17 1.62 12.63
N HIS A 425 -7.22 2.44 12.82
CA HIS A 425 -8.21 2.20 13.86
C HIS A 425 -8.98 0.88 13.67
N ASP A 426 -9.41 0.58 12.44
CA ASP A 426 -10.10 -0.67 12.10
C ASP A 426 -9.21 -1.90 12.35
N ARG A 427 -7.94 -1.86 11.95
CA ARG A 427 -6.97 -2.93 12.22
C ARG A 427 -6.76 -3.15 13.72
N MET A 428 -6.52 -2.07 14.46
CA MET A 428 -6.37 -2.13 15.91
C MET A 428 -7.61 -2.76 16.57
N THR A 429 -8.81 -2.31 16.17
CA THR A 429 -10.08 -2.81 16.74
C THR A 429 -10.25 -4.31 16.49
N LYS A 430 -9.98 -4.76 15.25
CA LYS A 430 -10.04 -6.18 14.88
C LYS A 430 -9.02 -7.01 15.64
N ALA A 431 -7.79 -6.51 15.80
CA ALA A 431 -6.74 -7.20 16.55
C ALA A 431 -7.10 -7.31 18.04
N CYS A 432 -7.61 -6.24 18.66
CA CYS A 432 -8.03 -6.25 20.06
C CYS A 432 -9.20 -7.21 20.31
N ALA A 433 -10.15 -7.29 19.37
CA ALA A 433 -11.26 -8.23 19.45
C ALA A 433 -10.80 -9.69 19.29
N ALA A 434 -9.82 -9.95 18.43
CA ALA A 434 -9.27 -11.29 18.22
C ALA A 434 -8.41 -11.77 19.41
N PHE A 435 -7.66 -10.85 20.04
CA PHE A 435 -6.68 -11.16 21.09
C PHE A 435 -6.87 -10.30 22.34
N PRO A 436 -7.98 -10.50 23.10
CA PRO A 436 -8.35 -9.61 24.18
C PRO A 436 -7.39 -9.67 25.39
N HIS A 437 -6.76 -10.82 25.70
CA HIS A 437 -5.72 -10.91 26.73
C HIS A 437 -4.49 -10.05 26.38
N ALA A 438 -3.99 -10.19 25.16
CA ALA A 438 -2.83 -9.45 24.68
C ALA A 438 -3.13 -7.94 24.58
N ALA A 439 -4.34 -7.57 24.15
CA ALA A 439 -4.77 -6.18 24.08
C ALA A 439 -4.93 -5.54 25.46
N MET A 440 -5.50 -6.25 26.44
CA MET A 440 -5.58 -5.76 27.81
C MET A 440 -4.19 -5.53 28.39
N ALA A 441 -3.27 -6.48 28.20
CA ALA A 441 -1.89 -6.36 28.63
C ALA A 441 -1.19 -5.15 27.99
N ALA A 442 -1.30 -5.00 26.66
CA ALA A 442 -0.73 -3.88 25.92
C ALA A 442 -1.23 -2.52 26.43
N LEU A 443 -2.55 -2.37 26.63
CA LEU A 443 -3.15 -1.14 27.13
C LEU A 443 -2.71 -0.82 28.56
N THR A 444 -2.65 -1.81 29.45
CA THR A 444 -2.23 -1.60 30.84
C THR A 444 -0.76 -1.20 30.94
N GLU A 445 0.11 -1.81 30.13
CA GLU A 445 1.53 -1.46 30.09
C GLU A 445 1.75 -0.06 29.52
N LEU A 446 1.05 0.28 28.42
CA LEU A 446 1.10 1.63 27.84
C LEU A 446 0.66 2.70 28.84
N LEU A 447 -0.43 2.47 29.58
CA LEU A 447 -0.92 3.38 30.60
C LEU A 447 -0.01 3.44 31.84
N GLY A 448 0.72 2.37 32.14
CA GLY A 448 1.75 2.36 33.18
C GLY A 448 2.95 3.25 32.84
N GLN A 449 3.23 3.45 31.55
CA GLN A 449 4.30 4.32 31.06
C GLN A 449 3.83 5.76 30.87
N LYS A 450 2.67 5.94 30.23
CA LYS A 450 2.13 7.25 29.85
C LYS A 450 0.61 7.25 29.94
N GLU A 451 0.09 8.21 30.67
CA GLU A 451 -1.34 8.41 30.78
C GLU A 451 -1.93 8.98 29.47
N GLU A 452 -2.86 8.25 28.86
CA GLU A 452 -3.60 8.70 27.68
C GLU A 452 -5.08 8.34 27.78
N ASN A 453 -5.94 9.37 27.66
CA ASN A 453 -7.39 9.21 27.79
C ASN A 453 -7.98 8.19 26.82
N SER A 454 -7.47 8.12 25.58
CA SER A 454 -7.98 7.20 24.56
C SER A 454 -7.74 5.74 24.97
N TRP A 455 -6.53 5.42 25.44
CA TRP A 455 -6.14 4.09 25.92
C TRP A 455 -6.89 3.71 27.18
N ARG A 456 -7.07 4.66 28.12
CA ARG A 456 -7.84 4.43 29.35
C ARG A 456 -9.31 4.10 29.05
N ILE A 457 -9.93 4.80 28.11
CA ILE A 457 -11.31 4.49 27.68
C ILE A 457 -11.39 3.09 27.09
N MET A 458 -10.43 2.69 26.25
CA MET A 458 -10.38 1.34 25.68
C MET A 458 -10.22 0.27 26.77
N LEU A 459 -9.28 0.46 27.71
CA LEU A 459 -9.07 -0.46 28.83
C LEU A 459 -10.33 -0.61 29.69
N MET A 460 -10.98 0.51 30.05
CA MET A 460 -12.22 0.50 30.82
C MET A 460 -13.34 -0.22 30.07
N THR A 461 -13.46 -0.01 28.75
CA THR A 461 -14.44 -0.71 27.91
C THR A 461 -14.22 -2.23 27.92
N MET A 462 -12.96 -2.67 27.86
CA MET A 462 -12.60 -4.08 27.94
C MET A 462 -12.88 -4.66 29.34
N LEU A 463 -12.57 -3.94 30.41
CA LEU A 463 -12.84 -4.38 31.78
C LEU A 463 -14.34 -4.50 32.07
N ILE A 464 -15.16 -3.59 31.54
CA ILE A 464 -16.62 -3.67 31.65
C ILE A 464 -17.15 -4.89 30.90
N SER A 465 -16.63 -5.13 29.69
CA SER A 465 -17.13 -6.20 28.82
C SER A 465 -16.65 -7.59 29.26
N GLN A 466 -15.43 -7.69 29.78
CA GLN A 466 -14.74 -8.94 30.09
C GLN A 466 -13.89 -8.82 31.37
N PRO A 467 -14.51 -8.64 32.55
CA PRO A 467 -13.79 -8.36 33.80
C PRO A 467 -12.86 -9.49 34.25
N ALA A 468 -13.22 -10.74 33.92
CA ALA A 468 -12.44 -11.92 34.29
C ALA A 468 -11.06 -11.99 33.62
N LEU A 469 -10.82 -11.24 32.54
CA LEU A 469 -9.52 -11.20 31.86
C LEU A 469 -8.44 -10.55 32.71
N ALA A 470 -8.81 -9.58 33.56
CA ALA A 470 -7.84 -8.83 34.36
C ALA A 470 -7.01 -9.77 35.25
N GLU A 471 -7.67 -10.68 35.97
CA GLU A 471 -7.00 -11.65 36.84
C GLU A 471 -6.08 -12.62 36.09
N GLN A 472 -6.41 -12.93 34.83
CA GLN A 472 -5.61 -13.83 33.99
C GLN A 472 -4.35 -13.15 33.45
N VAL A 473 -4.36 -11.83 33.31
CA VAL A 473 -3.25 -11.04 32.76
C VAL A 473 -2.33 -10.50 33.86
N ILE A 474 -2.86 -10.19 35.06
CA ILE A 474 -2.10 -9.67 36.22
C ILE A 474 -0.75 -10.37 36.47
N PRO A 475 -0.64 -11.72 36.45
CA PRO A 475 0.62 -12.41 36.73
C PRO A 475 1.77 -12.06 35.77
N TRP A 476 1.44 -11.51 34.60
CA TRP A 476 2.36 -11.27 33.49
C TRP A 476 2.74 -9.79 33.32
N LEU A 477 2.09 -8.90 34.06
CA LEU A 477 2.24 -7.45 33.96
C LEU A 477 3.36 -6.90 34.85
N SER A 478 3.91 -5.76 34.44
CA SER A 478 4.80 -4.94 35.25
C SER A 478 4.09 -4.36 36.48
N THR A 479 4.85 -4.03 37.52
CA THR A 479 4.28 -3.44 38.75
C THR A 479 3.47 -2.16 38.48
N PRO A 480 3.94 -1.21 37.63
CA PRO A 480 3.13 -0.06 37.23
C PRO A 480 1.83 -0.44 36.51
N ALA A 481 1.87 -1.40 35.58
CA ALA A 481 0.70 -1.86 34.84
C ALA A 481 -0.33 -2.54 35.75
N VAL A 482 0.11 -3.34 36.73
CA VAL A 482 -0.77 -3.92 37.76
C VAL A 482 -1.45 -2.83 38.58
N ALA A 483 -0.73 -1.76 38.95
CA ALA A 483 -1.31 -0.64 39.69
C ALA A 483 -2.39 0.09 38.88
N VAL A 484 -2.15 0.33 37.58
CA VAL A 484 -3.14 0.89 36.66
C VAL A 484 -4.37 0.00 36.57
N LEU A 485 -4.17 -1.30 36.32
CA LEU A 485 -5.25 -2.26 36.16
C LEU A 485 -6.12 -2.36 37.42
N LYS A 486 -5.49 -2.46 38.61
CA LYS A 486 -6.20 -2.47 39.90
C LYS A 486 -6.92 -1.16 40.18
N SER A 487 -6.34 -0.01 39.82
CA SER A 487 -6.99 1.30 39.94
C SER A 487 -8.25 1.36 39.08
N CYS A 488 -8.17 0.89 37.82
CA CYS A 488 -9.33 0.79 36.93
C CYS A 488 -10.40 -0.17 37.48
N GLN A 489 -10.02 -1.34 38.00
CA GLN A 489 -10.96 -2.26 38.66
C GLN A 489 -11.63 -1.62 39.89
N GLN A 490 -10.86 -0.90 40.72
CA GLN A 490 -11.38 -0.19 41.87
C GLN A 490 -12.38 0.89 41.45
N GLN A 491 -12.08 1.68 40.41
CA GLN A 491 -12.99 2.68 39.85
C GLN A 491 -14.32 2.07 39.39
N LEU A 492 -14.32 0.85 38.86
CA LEU A 492 -15.55 0.14 38.49
C LEU A 492 -16.37 -0.34 39.69
N THR A 493 -15.71 -0.65 40.81
CA THR A 493 -16.36 -1.12 42.04
C THR A 493 -16.70 -0.04 43.05
N GLN A 494 -16.15 1.18 42.89
CA GLN A 494 -16.47 2.28 43.78
C GLN A 494 -17.96 2.61 43.63
N PRO A 495 -18.72 2.63 44.74
CA PRO A 495 -20.05 3.19 44.72
C PRO A 495 -19.88 4.67 44.37
N SER A 496 -20.14 5.01 43.13
CA SER A 496 -20.26 6.38 42.71
C SER A 496 -21.43 6.97 43.49
N ASN A 497 -21.12 7.86 44.43
CA ASN A 497 -22.08 8.78 45.02
C ASN A 497 -22.56 9.70 43.90
N HIS A 498 -23.43 9.16 43.05
CA HIS A 498 -24.22 9.95 42.15
C HIS A 498 -25.11 10.80 43.05
N ALA A 499 -25.00 12.11 42.93
CA ALA A 499 -26.06 12.97 43.39
C ALA A 499 -27.36 12.44 42.75
N SER A 500 -28.36 12.12 43.58
CA SER A 500 -29.70 11.84 43.06
C SER A 500 -30.15 13.04 42.22
N ALA A 501 -31.09 12.84 41.31
CA ALA A 501 -31.59 13.93 40.47
C ALA A 501 -32.00 15.17 41.29
N ASP A 502 -32.43 14.93 42.51
CA ASP A 502 -32.85 15.88 43.54
C ASP A 502 -31.70 16.67 44.22
N LEU A 503 -30.45 16.21 44.10
CA LEU A 503 -29.24 16.82 44.68
C LEU A 503 -28.39 17.59 43.66
N LEU A 504 -28.70 17.50 42.37
CA LEU A 504 -28.01 18.21 41.30
C LEU A 504 -28.70 19.56 41.02
N PRO A 505 -27.96 20.63 40.68
CA PRO A 505 -28.57 21.89 40.24
C PRO A 505 -29.49 21.68 39.04
N ALA A 506 -30.55 22.48 38.89
CA ALA A 506 -31.46 22.36 37.74
C ALA A 506 -30.74 22.45 36.38
N VAL A 507 -29.62 23.16 36.29
CA VAL A 507 -28.76 23.26 35.10
C VAL A 507 -27.91 22.00 34.83
N VAL A 508 -27.86 21.03 35.75
CA VAL A 508 -27.16 19.74 35.60
C VAL A 508 -28.17 18.60 35.49
N VAL A 509 -29.29 18.68 36.21
CA VAL A 509 -30.46 17.78 36.10
C VAL A 509 -31.22 17.99 34.79
N SER A 510 -31.33 19.25 34.38
CA SER A 510 -31.99 19.70 33.15
C SER A 510 -31.15 20.80 32.49
N PRO A 511 -29.92 20.48 32.00
CA PRO A 511 -29.03 21.47 31.45
C PRO A 511 -29.64 22.15 30.23
N PRO A 512 -29.61 23.48 30.09
CA PRO A 512 -30.22 24.18 28.97
C PRO A 512 -29.60 23.81 27.60
N TRP A 513 -28.41 23.21 27.58
CA TRP A 513 -27.77 22.63 26.39
C TRP A 513 -28.05 21.13 26.17
N LEU A 514 -28.50 20.40 27.21
CA LEU A 514 -29.00 19.01 27.14
C LEU A 514 -30.52 18.93 27.00
N SER A 515 -31.27 19.97 27.42
CA SER A 515 -32.49 20.35 26.73
C SER A 515 -32.03 20.66 25.33
N LYS A 516 -31.99 19.61 24.51
CA LYS A 516 -32.10 19.74 23.08
C LYS A 516 -33.23 20.78 22.96
N LYS A 517 -32.92 22.00 22.50
CA LYS A 517 -33.81 22.59 21.51
C LYS A 517 -34.07 21.39 20.63
N LYS A 518 -35.27 20.81 20.69
CA LYS A 518 -35.60 19.64 19.91
C LYS A 518 -35.30 20.12 18.49
N LYS A 519 -34.09 19.84 17.99
CA LYS A 519 -33.87 19.65 16.57
C LYS A 519 -34.79 18.49 16.37
N SER A 520 -36.00 18.80 15.91
CA SER A 520 -37.02 17.81 15.63
C SER A 520 -36.26 16.65 15.01
N PRO A 521 -36.22 15.49 15.68
CA PRO A 521 -35.38 14.40 15.21
C PRO A 521 -35.79 14.19 13.75
N ILE A 522 -34.87 14.46 12.83
CA ILE A 522 -35.13 14.26 11.42
C ILE A 522 -35.42 12.76 11.32
N PRO A 523 -36.66 12.36 11.00
CA PRO A 523 -37.03 10.96 11.01
C PRO A 523 -36.10 10.22 10.05
N VAL A 524 -35.66 9.03 10.46
CA VAL A 524 -34.92 8.15 9.55
C VAL A 524 -35.94 7.56 8.61
N LEU A 525 -35.90 8.01 7.36
CA LEU A 525 -36.81 7.56 6.31
C LEU A 525 -36.07 6.62 5.38
N ASP A 526 -36.72 5.50 5.06
CA ASP A 526 -36.27 4.59 4.01
C ASP A 526 -36.93 5.03 2.70
N LEU A 527 -36.25 5.94 1.99
CA LEU A 527 -36.77 6.52 0.77
C LEU A 527 -36.19 5.80 -0.45
N ALA A 528 -37.07 5.32 -1.33
CA ALA A 528 -36.66 4.94 -2.67
C ALA A 528 -36.25 6.22 -3.43
N PRO A 529 -35.14 6.23 -4.19
CA PRO A 529 -34.80 7.35 -5.05
C PRO A 529 -35.96 7.70 -5.99
N LEU A 530 -36.33 8.98 -6.10
CA LEU A 530 -37.31 9.39 -7.11
C LEU A 530 -36.74 9.12 -8.50
N GLY A 531 -37.55 8.53 -9.37
CA GLY A 531 -37.21 8.35 -10.78
C GLY A 531 -37.23 9.69 -11.49
N ILE A 532 -36.06 10.30 -11.67
CA ILE A 532 -35.87 11.42 -12.59
C ILE A 532 -35.07 10.90 -13.77
N GLU A 533 -35.54 11.21 -14.98
CA GLU A 533 -34.84 10.78 -16.18
C GLU A 533 -33.41 11.35 -16.19
N PRO A 534 -32.39 10.49 -16.38
CA PRO A 534 -31.04 10.97 -16.50
C PRO A 534 -30.85 11.65 -17.86
N ILE A 535 -30.18 12.80 -17.87
CA ILE A 535 -29.96 13.61 -19.08
C ILE A 535 -28.50 13.51 -19.49
N CYS A 536 -28.28 13.25 -20.78
CA CYS A 536 -26.97 13.28 -21.40
C CYS A 536 -26.78 14.58 -22.17
N TYR A 537 -25.75 15.34 -21.81
CA TYR A 537 -25.30 16.55 -22.49
C TYR A 537 -24.12 16.29 -23.44
N LEU A 538 -23.78 15.03 -23.70
CA LEU A 538 -22.86 14.68 -24.79
C LEU A 538 -23.60 14.85 -26.11
N THR A 539 -23.44 16.02 -26.73
CA THR A 539 -23.82 16.21 -28.13
C THR A 539 -22.82 15.46 -29.02
N GLU A 540 -23.21 15.15 -30.26
CA GLU A 540 -22.31 14.54 -31.24
C GLU A 540 -21.04 15.38 -31.43
N GLU A 541 -21.16 16.71 -31.43
CA GLU A 541 -20.03 17.63 -31.51
C GLU A 541 -19.10 17.54 -30.29
N ILE A 542 -19.64 17.59 -29.07
CA ILE A 542 -18.85 17.45 -27.82
C ILE A 542 -18.19 16.08 -27.78
N SER A 543 -18.92 15.02 -28.14
CA SER A 543 -18.41 13.66 -28.18
C SER A 543 -17.26 13.56 -29.18
N ASN A 544 -17.41 14.09 -30.39
CA ASN A 544 -16.35 14.12 -31.40
C ASN A 544 -15.12 14.93 -30.97
N GLN A 545 -15.31 16.07 -30.29
CA GLN A 545 -14.20 16.86 -29.72
C GLN A 545 -13.45 16.11 -28.63
N LEU A 546 -14.15 15.38 -27.76
CA LEU A 546 -13.52 14.57 -26.71
C LEU A 546 -12.84 13.33 -27.30
N LEU A 547 -13.50 12.65 -28.24
CA LEU A 547 -12.95 11.52 -29.00
C LEU A 547 -11.73 11.93 -29.83
N ALA A 548 -11.61 13.19 -30.24
CA ALA A 548 -10.42 13.70 -30.93
C ALA A 548 -9.13 13.51 -30.12
N LYS A 549 -9.22 13.59 -28.78
CA LYS A 549 -8.08 13.31 -27.87
C LYS A 549 -7.64 11.85 -27.95
N TYR A 550 -8.54 10.97 -28.37
CA TYR A 550 -8.37 9.53 -28.50
C TYR A 550 -8.13 9.09 -29.96
N ILE A 551 -7.82 9.99 -30.91
CA ILE A 551 -7.60 9.60 -32.32
C ILE A 551 -6.48 8.56 -32.45
N TRP A 552 -5.37 8.73 -31.74
CA TRP A 552 -4.30 7.72 -31.72
C TRP A 552 -4.75 6.43 -31.02
N TYR A 553 -5.54 6.55 -29.96
CA TYR A 553 -6.07 5.45 -29.17
C TYR A 553 -7.09 4.60 -29.95
N SER A 554 -7.96 5.23 -30.75
CA SER A 554 -9.00 4.58 -31.56
C SER A 554 -8.43 3.53 -32.51
N LYS A 555 -7.24 3.79 -33.09
CA LYS A 555 -6.53 2.85 -33.95
C LYS A 555 -6.04 1.60 -33.20
N HIS A 556 -5.83 1.69 -31.89
CA HIS A 556 -5.37 0.60 -31.03
C HIS A 556 -6.51 -0.23 -30.43
N ILE A 557 -7.75 0.26 -30.48
CA ILE A 557 -8.94 -0.43 -29.96
C ILE A 557 -9.87 -0.94 -31.07
N THR A 558 -9.67 -0.57 -32.35
CA THR A 558 -10.40 -1.17 -33.46
C THR A 558 -10.28 -2.70 -33.43
N VAL A 559 -11.41 -3.38 -33.46
CA VAL A 559 -11.51 -4.85 -33.54
C VAL A 559 -11.87 -5.20 -34.97
N SER A 560 -11.16 -6.15 -35.59
CA SER A 560 -11.57 -6.63 -36.93
C SER A 560 -12.82 -7.52 -36.77
N HIS A 561 -13.69 -7.58 -37.78
CA HIS A 561 -14.88 -8.45 -37.74
C HIS A 561 -14.53 -9.94 -37.61
N GLU A 562 -13.26 -10.31 -37.83
CA GLU A 562 -12.71 -11.67 -37.76
C GLU A 562 -11.88 -11.93 -36.49
N GLU A 563 -11.86 -11.00 -35.52
CA GLU A 563 -11.03 -11.13 -34.33
C GLU A 563 -11.58 -12.20 -33.36
N SER A 564 -10.77 -13.22 -33.09
CA SER A 564 -11.15 -14.28 -32.15
C SER A 564 -11.47 -13.73 -30.74
N THR A 565 -12.45 -14.34 -30.07
CA THR A 565 -12.83 -14.02 -28.67
C THR A 565 -11.62 -13.98 -27.73
N THR A 566 -10.65 -14.84 -27.96
CA THR A 566 -9.43 -14.91 -27.18
C THR A 566 -8.53 -13.68 -27.35
N ASN A 567 -8.45 -13.10 -28.55
CA ASN A 567 -7.71 -11.85 -28.79
C ASN A 567 -8.45 -10.64 -28.20
N LEU A 568 -9.79 -10.63 -28.29
CA LEU A 568 -10.61 -9.62 -27.61
C LEU A 568 -10.37 -9.65 -26.08
N LEU A 569 -10.41 -10.82 -25.46
CA LEU A 569 -10.12 -10.99 -24.03
C LEU A 569 -8.69 -10.58 -23.68
N ALA A 570 -7.72 -10.91 -24.53
CA ALA A 570 -6.33 -10.49 -24.36
C ALA A 570 -6.22 -8.96 -24.26
N ARG A 571 -6.87 -8.24 -25.18
CA ARG A 571 -6.89 -6.77 -25.20
C ARG A 571 -7.75 -6.15 -24.09
N MET A 572 -8.70 -6.89 -23.51
CA MET A 572 -9.40 -6.48 -22.28
C MET A 572 -8.55 -6.65 -21.02
N GLY A 573 -7.37 -7.27 -21.13
CA GLY A 573 -6.43 -7.47 -20.04
C GLY A 573 -6.15 -8.93 -19.71
N PHE A 574 -6.81 -9.93 -20.33
CA PHE A 574 -6.42 -11.36 -20.21
C PHE A 574 -5.22 -11.72 -21.08
N GLN A 575 -4.22 -10.86 -21.05
CA GLN A 575 -2.97 -11.05 -21.75
C GLN A 575 -1.86 -10.87 -20.74
N ARG A 576 -1.32 -11.99 -20.30
CA ARG A 576 -0.10 -11.99 -19.51
C ARG A 576 0.99 -12.53 -20.39
N ARG A 577 2.04 -11.72 -20.54
CA ARG A 577 3.26 -12.21 -21.17
C ARG A 577 4.07 -12.95 -20.13
N ILE A 578 3.83 -14.25 -20.06
CA ILE A 578 4.78 -15.19 -19.48
C ILE A 578 5.46 -15.78 -20.68
N ALA A 579 6.77 -15.91 -20.64
CA ALA A 579 7.41 -16.77 -21.59
C ALA A 579 7.66 -16.29 -23.03
N GLY A 580 7.55 -15.00 -23.32
CA GLY A 580 7.61 -14.56 -24.72
C GLY A 580 6.34 -14.91 -25.51
N THR A 581 5.64 -15.98 -25.11
CA THR A 581 4.29 -16.34 -25.50
C THR A 581 3.29 -15.42 -24.81
N TYR A 582 2.24 -15.05 -25.52
CA TYR A 582 1.09 -14.50 -24.84
C TYR A 582 0.30 -15.65 -24.26
N ILE A 583 0.25 -15.74 -22.94
CA ILE A 583 -0.77 -16.56 -22.32
C ILE A 583 -2.08 -15.85 -22.59
N LYS A 584 -2.88 -16.56 -23.38
CA LYS A 584 -4.22 -16.16 -23.75
C LYS A 584 -5.17 -16.49 -22.60
N ALA A 585 -6.34 -15.87 -22.62
CA ALA A 585 -7.43 -16.23 -21.72
C ALA A 585 -7.61 -17.77 -21.70
N PRO A 586 -7.66 -18.40 -20.51
CA PRO A 586 -8.02 -19.80 -20.37
C PRO A 586 -9.33 -20.13 -21.10
N GLU A 587 -9.51 -21.38 -21.52
CA GLU A 587 -10.73 -21.79 -22.24
C GLU A 587 -12.00 -21.54 -21.41
N ALA A 588 -11.93 -21.77 -20.09
CA ALA A 588 -12.99 -21.41 -19.14
C ALA A 588 -13.32 -19.90 -19.14
N VAL A 589 -12.34 -19.03 -19.38
CA VAL A 589 -12.55 -17.56 -19.49
C VAL A 589 -13.20 -17.22 -20.84
N VAL A 590 -12.84 -17.93 -21.92
CA VAL A 590 -13.49 -17.78 -23.22
C VAL A 590 -14.95 -18.21 -23.13
N GLU A 591 -15.23 -19.36 -22.51
CA GLU A 591 -16.60 -19.83 -22.28
C GLU A 591 -17.40 -18.88 -21.39
N ALA A 592 -16.81 -18.41 -20.28
CA ALA A 592 -17.47 -17.43 -19.40
C ALA A 592 -17.83 -16.14 -20.15
N TRP A 593 -16.96 -15.65 -21.05
CA TRP A 593 -17.27 -14.49 -21.90
C TRP A 593 -18.37 -14.75 -22.94
N LEU A 594 -18.40 -15.93 -23.53
CA LEU A 594 -19.46 -16.32 -24.48
C LEU A 594 -20.81 -16.44 -23.78
N ASN A 595 -20.81 -17.01 -22.58
CA ASN A 595 -21.99 -17.22 -21.75
C ASN A 595 -22.43 -15.98 -20.93
N GLU A 596 -21.72 -14.85 -21.05
CA GLU A 596 -21.96 -13.63 -20.25
C GLU A 596 -21.85 -13.86 -18.72
N ASP A 597 -21.07 -14.86 -18.29
CA ASP A 597 -20.76 -15.12 -16.88
C ASP A 597 -19.65 -14.19 -16.38
N TYR A 598 -20.04 -12.95 -16.08
CA TYR A 598 -19.12 -11.95 -15.56
C TYR A 598 -18.58 -12.27 -14.16
N SER A 599 -19.26 -13.11 -13.38
CA SER A 599 -18.81 -13.47 -12.03
C SER A 599 -17.54 -14.32 -12.10
N THR A 600 -17.54 -15.33 -12.98
CA THR A 600 -16.38 -16.18 -13.26
C THR A 600 -15.26 -15.39 -13.93
N LEU A 601 -15.59 -14.47 -14.86
CA LEU A 601 -14.58 -13.59 -15.47
C LEU A 601 -13.82 -12.76 -14.43
N LEU A 602 -14.53 -12.20 -13.44
CA LEU A 602 -13.93 -11.40 -12.38
C LEU A 602 -13.02 -12.23 -11.47
N SER A 603 -13.42 -13.45 -11.09
CA SER A 603 -12.60 -14.34 -10.26
C SER A 603 -11.35 -14.81 -11.02
N GLU A 604 -11.52 -15.24 -12.26
CA GLU A 604 -10.41 -15.73 -13.10
C GLU A 604 -9.42 -14.63 -13.43
N PHE A 605 -9.87 -13.38 -13.66
CA PHE A 605 -8.97 -12.26 -13.89
C PHE A 605 -8.04 -12.01 -12.69
N LYS A 606 -8.58 -12.15 -11.47
CA LYS A 606 -7.80 -12.02 -10.23
C LYS A 606 -6.77 -13.14 -10.10
N VAL A 607 -7.15 -14.39 -10.41
CA VAL A 607 -6.24 -15.55 -10.39
C VAL A 607 -5.15 -15.40 -11.45
N PHE A 608 -5.53 -15.06 -12.68
CA PHE A 608 -4.65 -14.95 -13.84
C PHE A 608 -3.52 -13.92 -13.64
N HIS A 609 -3.83 -12.80 -12.98
CA HIS A 609 -2.87 -11.75 -12.68
C HIS A 609 -2.26 -11.82 -11.27
N SER A 610 -2.56 -12.88 -10.51
CA SER A 610 -1.91 -13.09 -9.22
C SER A 610 -0.39 -13.36 -9.41
N PRO A 611 0.48 -12.82 -8.55
CA PRO A 611 0.22 -11.88 -7.44
C PRO A 611 0.34 -10.40 -7.83
N THR A 612 0.72 -10.10 -9.08
CA THR A 612 1.09 -8.74 -9.53
C THR A 612 -0.09 -7.80 -9.77
N GLY A 613 -1.31 -8.33 -9.89
CA GLY A 613 -2.51 -7.58 -10.24
C GLY A 613 -2.49 -6.99 -11.66
N HIS A 614 -3.66 -6.56 -12.13
CA HIS A 614 -3.82 -5.86 -13.42
C HIS A 614 -5.14 -5.08 -13.47
N TYR A 615 -5.33 -4.28 -14.52
CA TYR A 615 -6.55 -3.51 -14.79
C TYR A 615 -7.24 -4.05 -16.04
N TRP A 616 -8.57 -4.05 -16.03
CA TRP A 616 -9.35 -4.24 -17.23
C TRP A 616 -9.23 -3.03 -18.16
N GLN A 617 -8.97 -3.29 -19.43
CA GLN A 617 -8.96 -2.27 -20.48
C GLN A 617 -10.33 -2.25 -21.15
N LEU A 618 -11.27 -1.48 -20.57
CA LEU A 618 -12.67 -1.54 -20.96
C LEU A 618 -12.99 -0.71 -22.21
N GLY A 619 -12.03 0.08 -22.71
CA GLY A 619 -12.20 0.88 -23.92
C GLY A 619 -12.54 0.05 -25.16
N ILE A 620 -12.10 -1.21 -25.21
CA ILE A 620 -12.41 -2.12 -26.32
C ILE A 620 -13.88 -2.56 -26.38
N LEU A 621 -14.62 -2.47 -25.27
CA LEU A 621 -16.04 -2.83 -25.25
C LEU A 621 -16.86 -2.00 -26.24
N THR A 622 -16.40 -0.79 -26.61
CA THR A 622 -17.10 0.09 -27.57
C THR A 622 -17.13 -0.47 -28.99
N THR A 623 -16.34 -1.50 -29.29
CA THR A 623 -16.32 -2.20 -30.58
C THR A 623 -17.34 -3.34 -30.68
N LEU A 624 -17.96 -3.70 -29.56
CA LEU A 624 -18.90 -4.82 -29.48
C LEU A 624 -20.35 -4.34 -29.73
N PRO A 625 -21.28 -5.27 -30.03
CA PRO A 625 -22.70 -4.95 -30.04
C PRO A 625 -23.12 -4.29 -28.72
N LEU A 626 -23.81 -3.15 -28.83
CA LEU A 626 -24.08 -2.24 -27.73
C LEU A 626 -24.70 -2.92 -26.49
N GLU A 627 -25.61 -3.87 -26.68
CA GLU A 627 -26.25 -4.59 -25.57
C GLU A 627 -25.26 -5.42 -24.77
N LYS A 628 -24.42 -6.21 -25.45
CA LYS A 628 -23.38 -7.02 -24.80
C LYS A 628 -22.31 -6.13 -24.17
N ALA A 629 -21.93 -5.05 -24.86
CA ALA A 629 -20.95 -4.08 -24.37
C ALA A 629 -21.39 -3.43 -23.05
N VAL A 630 -22.64 -2.98 -22.97
CA VAL A 630 -23.20 -2.32 -21.77
C VAL A 630 -23.31 -3.30 -20.60
N LYS A 631 -23.76 -4.54 -20.83
CA LYS A 631 -23.79 -5.58 -19.79
C LYS A 631 -22.39 -5.84 -19.22
N ALA A 632 -21.41 -6.02 -20.11
CA ALA A 632 -20.01 -6.22 -19.72
C ALA A 632 -19.44 -5.01 -18.97
N TRP A 633 -19.68 -3.80 -19.47
CA TRP A 633 -19.27 -2.56 -18.82
C TRP A 633 -19.81 -2.47 -17.37
N ASN A 634 -21.11 -2.71 -17.19
CA ASN A 634 -21.73 -2.63 -15.87
C ASN A 634 -21.17 -3.66 -14.89
N ALA A 635 -20.88 -4.88 -15.36
CA ALA A 635 -20.35 -5.95 -14.52
C ALA A 635 -18.84 -5.79 -14.21
N LEU A 636 -18.03 -5.49 -15.23
CA LEU A 636 -16.56 -5.48 -15.11
C LEU A 636 -16.03 -4.24 -14.36
N THR A 637 -16.75 -3.12 -14.38
CA THR A 637 -16.43 -1.91 -13.61
C THR A 637 -16.45 -2.11 -12.09
N LEU A 638 -16.98 -3.25 -11.60
CA LEU A 638 -16.86 -3.67 -10.20
C LEU A 638 -15.43 -4.04 -9.79
N SER A 639 -14.50 -4.12 -10.74
CA SER A 639 -13.08 -4.46 -10.53
C SER A 639 -12.15 -3.37 -11.08
N PRO A 640 -10.82 -3.45 -10.81
CA PRO A 640 -9.87 -2.48 -11.33
C PRO A 640 -9.91 -2.34 -12.86
N HIS A 641 -10.11 -1.14 -13.37
CA HIS A 641 -10.28 -0.89 -14.80
C HIS A 641 -9.76 0.49 -15.22
N THR A 642 -9.66 0.69 -16.53
CA THR A 642 -9.34 1.95 -17.21
C THR A 642 -10.37 2.23 -18.31
N ASP A 643 -10.24 3.41 -18.94
CA ASP A 643 -10.98 3.86 -20.13
C ASP A 643 -12.41 4.31 -19.86
N THR A 644 -12.69 4.81 -18.65
CA THR A 644 -14.04 5.23 -18.26
C THR A 644 -14.57 6.36 -19.12
N GLU A 645 -13.77 7.39 -19.37
CA GLU A 645 -14.17 8.51 -20.23
C GLU A 645 -14.51 8.02 -21.63
N TYR A 646 -13.63 7.21 -22.22
CA TYR A 646 -13.81 6.67 -23.56
C TYR A 646 -15.07 5.78 -23.66
N ALA A 647 -15.27 4.83 -22.75
CA ALA A 647 -16.45 3.98 -22.73
C ALA A 647 -17.76 4.80 -22.64
N MET A 648 -17.79 5.84 -21.80
CA MET A 648 -18.97 6.68 -21.62
C MET A 648 -19.30 7.57 -22.82
N LEU A 649 -18.30 7.98 -23.61
CA LEU A 649 -18.52 8.70 -24.88
C LEU A 649 -19.29 7.84 -25.90
N HIS A 650 -19.18 6.51 -25.82
CA HIS A 650 -19.87 5.57 -26.71
C HIS A 650 -21.19 5.04 -26.12
N PHE A 651 -21.23 4.73 -24.83
CA PHE A 651 -22.42 4.12 -24.22
C PHE A 651 -23.47 5.14 -23.79
N GLY A 652 -23.07 6.39 -23.56
CA GLY A 652 -23.98 7.43 -23.08
C GLY A 652 -24.75 6.98 -21.84
N LEU A 653 -26.05 7.25 -21.78
CA LEU A 653 -26.90 6.89 -20.64
C LEU A 653 -26.98 5.39 -20.37
N LYS A 654 -26.80 4.54 -21.38
CA LYS A 654 -26.85 3.08 -21.18
C LYS A 654 -25.69 2.60 -20.31
N GLY A 655 -24.57 3.32 -20.29
CA GLY A 655 -23.39 3.02 -19.46
C GLY A 655 -23.46 3.58 -18.03
N LEU A 656 -24.57 4.23 -17.65
CA LEU A 656 -24.67 4.92 -16.36
C LEU A 656 -24.42 4.01 -15.14
N PRO A 657 -24.92 2.77 -15.06
CA PRO A 657 -24.62 1.90 -13.91
C PRO A 657 -23.12 1.62 -13.74
N GLY A 658 -22.41 1.34 -14.84
CA GLY A 658 -20.95 1.16 -14.80
C GLY A 658 -20.19 2.46 -14.50
N LEU A 659 -20.70 3.63 -14.90
CA LEU A 659 -20.13 4.92 -14.50
C LEU A 659 -20.25 5.14 -12.99
N VAL A 660 -21.37 4.76 -12.37
CA VAL A 660 -21.54 4.83 -10.91
C VAL A 660 -20.49 3.95 -10.21
N ASN A 661 -20.28 2.71 -10.71
CA ASN A 661 -19.26 1.81 -10.19
C ASN A 661 -17.85 2.40 -10.33
N SER A 662 -17.53 2.93 -11.52
CA SER A 662 -16.24 3.55 -11.80
C SER A 662 -15.98 4.77 -10.91
N LEU A 663 -16.95 5.66 -10.77
CA LEU A 663 -16.84 6.86 -9.94
C LEU A 663 -16.63 6.54 -8.45
N ALA A 664 -17.26 5.47 -7.95
CA ALA A 664 -17.05 5.03 -6.58
C ALA A 664 -15.61 4.53 -6.31
N ARG A 665 -14.96 3.94 -7.33
CA ARG A 665 -13.65 3.29 -7.26
C ARG A 665 -12.48 4.18 -7.71
N TYR A 666 -12.57 4.78 -8.89
CA TYR A 666 -11.57 5.63 -9.55
C TYR A 666 -12.11 7.04 -9.81
N PRO A 667 -12.43 7.82 -8.76
CA PRO A 667 -13.04 9.14 -8.92
C PRO A 667 -12.15 10.13 -9.67
N GLN A 668 -10.83 9.94 -9.72
CA GLN A 668 -9.93 10.82 -10.48
C GLN A 668 -10.14 10.70 -12.00
N GLU A 669 -10.41 9.48 -12.49
CA GLU A 669 -10.63 9.20 -13.90
C GLU A 669 -12.09 9.45 -14.30
N ALA A 670 -13.03 9.02 -13.46
CA ALA A 670 -14.45 9.01 -13.79
C ALA A 670 -15.15 10.37 -13.56
N LEU A 671 -14.73 11.17 -12.58
CA LEU A 671 -15.43 12.41 -12.23
C LEU A 671 -15.47 13.43 -13.38
N PRO A 672 -14.41 13.64 -14.19
CA PRO A 672 -14.47 14.58 -15.32
C PRO A 672 -15.61 14.30 -16.30
N ILE A 673 -15.84 13.04 -16.67
CA ILE A 673 -16.88 12.69 -17.65
C ILE A 673 -18.30 12.83 -17.08
N THR A 674 -18.47 12.77 -15.75
CA THR A 674 -19.78 13.03 -15.11
C THR A 674 -20.33 14.42 -15.41
N ASN A 675 -19.48 15.40 -15.76
CA ASN A 675 -19.91 16.75 -16.13
C ASN A 675 -20.81 16.80 -17.36
N TYR A 676 -21.04 15.69 -18.06
CA TYR A 676 -21.98 15.59 -19.18
C TYR A 676 -23.20 14.71 -18.90
N PHE A 677 -23.31 14.18 -17.68
CA PHE A 677 -24.42 13.32 -17.26
C PHE A 677 -25.09 13.90 -16.02
N ALA A 678 -26.34 14.35 -16.18
CA ALA A 678 -27.20 14.67 -15.06
C ALA A 678 -27.96 13.40 -14.68
N ALA A 679 -27.53 12.74 -13.61
CA ALA A 679 -28.13 11.49 -13.15
C ALA A 679 -28.10 11.44 -11.62
N SER A 680 -29.22 11.05 -11.03
CA SER A 680 -29.37 11.03 -9.57
C SER A 680 -28.44 10.00 -8.91
N GLU A 681 -28.17 8.92 -9.60
CA GLU A 681 -27.36 7.77 -9.18
C GLU A 681 -25.88 8.13 -9.01
N LEU A 682 -25.41 9.18 -9.69
CA LEU A 682 -24.03 9.69 -9.53
C LEU A 682 -23.87 10.50 -8.24
N ALA A 683 -24.95 11.09 -7.74
CA ALA A 683 -24.89 12.09 -6.69
C ALA A 683 -24.22 11.59 -5.40
N PRO A 684 -24.48 10.36 -4.88
CA PRO A 684 -23.81 9.86 -3.68
C PRO A 684 -22.27 9.79 -3.81
N ALA A 685 -21.77 9.35 -4.96
CA ALA A 685 -20.34 9.24 -5.21
C ALA A 685 -19.70 10.62 -5.44
N VAL A 686 -20.39 11.54 -6.13
CA VAL A 686 -19.95 12.95 -6.27
C VAL A 686 -19.93 13.65 -4.90
N ALA A 687 -20.93 13.46 -4.04
CA ALA A 687 -20.95 14.04 -2.70
C ALA A 687 -19.82 13.52 -1.81
N ARG A 688 -19.45 12.23 -1.94
CA ARG A 688 -18.24 11.69 -1.32
C ARG A 688 -16.98 12.37 -1.84
N ALA A 689 -16.85 12.56 -3.15
CA ALA A 689 -15.70 13.26 -3.74
C ALA A 689 -15.61 14.72 -3.25
N PHE A 690 -16.74 15.43 -3.17
CA PHE A 690 -16.84 16.78 -2.62
C PHE A 690 -16.36 16.84 -1.15
N ASN A 691 -16.90 15.96 -0.30
CA ASN A 691 -16.64 16.04 1.13
C ASN A 691 -15.22 15.52 1.49
N LYS A 692 -14.79 14.39 0.91
CA LYS A 692 -13.59 13.65 1.35
C LYS A 692 -12.35 13.85 0.48
N LEU A 693 -12.48 14.12 -0.81
CA LEU A 693 -11.34 14.10 -1.75
C LEU A 693 -10.88 15.52 -2.07
N LYS A 694 -9.89 16.01 -1.34
CA LYS A 694 -9.42 17.41 -1.42
C LYS A 694 -9.06 17.87 -2.85
N THR A 695 -8.44 17.00 -3.66
CA THR A 695 -8.04 17.31 -5.04
C THR A 695 -9.21 17.35 -6.02
N LEU A 696 -10.29 16.60 -5.73
CA LEU A 696 -11.47 16.50 -6.60
C LEU A 696 -12.65 17.34 -6.11
N ARG A 697 -12.51 17.97 -4.94
CA ARG A 697 -13.58 18.73 -4.29
C ARG A 697 -14.20 19.78 -5.18
N GLU A 698 -13.39 20.57 -5.90
CA GLU A 698 -13.90 21.64 -6.75
C GLU A 698 -14.65 21.09 -7.97
N ASN A 699 -14.14 20.03 -8.59
CA ASN A 699 -14.81 19.36 -9.71
C ASN A 699 -16.15 18.76 -9.28
N ALA A 700 -16.18 18.12 -8.10
CA ALA A 700 -17.41 17.58 -7.53
C ALA A 700 -18.40 18.68 -7.16
N ARG A 701 -17.92 19.80 -6.60
CA ARG A 701 -18.74 20.99 -6.33
C ARG A 701 -19.35 21.54 -7.62
N SER A 702 -18.56 21.63 -8.69
CA SER A 702 -19.02 22.09 -10.00
C SER A 702 -20.14 21.22 -10.55
N TRP A 703 -20.02 19.89 -10.48
CA TRP A 703 -21.08 18.97 -10.90
C TRP A 703 -22.37 19.15 -10.10
N LEU A 704 -22.27 19.22 -8.76
CA LEU A 704 -23.42 19.39 -7.87
C LEU A 704 -24.19 20.68 -8.20
N LEU A 705 -23.50 21.79 -8.43
CA LEU A 705 -24.10 23.07 -8.79
C LEU A 705 -24.61 23.12 -10.23
N LYS A 706 -24.02 22.34 -11.14
CA LYS A 706 -24.45 22.25 -12.54
C LYS A 706 -25.75 21.46 -12.68
N TYR A 707 -25.93 20.39 -11.89
CA TYR A 707 -27.09 19.50 -11.94
C TYR A 707 -27.82 19.41 -10.60
N PRO A 708 -28.35 20.53 -10.08
CA PRO A 708 -28.89 20.58 -8.73
C PRO A 708 -30.13 19.70 -8.55
N GLU A 709 -31.01 19.55 -9.56
CA GLU A 709 -32.20 18.70 -9.46
C GLU A 709 -31.85 17.21 -9.28
N HIS A 710 -30.97 16.69 -10.13
CA HIS A 710 -30.47 15.31 -10.05
C HIS A 710 -29.63 15.09 -8.79
N ALA A 711 -28.80 16.06 -8.41
CA ALA A 711 -28.00 16.01 -7.19
C ALA A 711 -28.89 15.92 -5.94
N LEU A 712 -29.83 16.85 -5.77
CA LEU A 712 -30.73 16.87 -4.62
C LEU A 712 -31.55 15.58 -4.53
N THR A 713 -32.04 15.08 -5.67
CA THR A 713 -32.85 13.86 -5.72
C THR A 713 -32.07 12.61 -5.34
N GLY A 714 -30.83 12.47 -5.84
CA GLY A 714 -29.99 11.32 -5.50
C GLY A 714 -29.43 11.36 -4.08
N LEU A 715 -29.30 12.55 -3.49
CA LEU A 715 -28.77 12.73 -2.14
C LEU A 715 -29.84 12.63 -1.05
N LEU A 716 -31.10 12.95 -1.36
CA LEU A 716 -32.16 13.02 -0.35
C LEU A 716 -32.38 11.69 0.40
N PRO A 717 -32.44 10.52 -0.27
CA PRO A 717 -32.52 9.22 0.42
C PRO A 717 -31.37 9.00 1.40
N ALA A 718 -30.12 9.27 1.00
CA ALA A 718 -28.97 9.11 1.87
C ALA A 718 -28.95 10.12 3.03
N ALA A 719 -29.43 11.36 2.79
CA ALA A 719 -29.47 12.41 3.79
C ALA A 719 -30.53 12.18 4.90
N LEU A 720 -31.64 11.52 4.56
CA LEU A 720 -32.72 11.14 5.47
C LEU A 720 -32.62 9.68 5.97
N GLY A 721 -31.73 8.88 5.40
CA GLY A 721 -31.49 7.49 5.78
C GLY A 721 -30.68 7.31 7.07
N LYS A 722 -30.13 6.11 7.28
CA LYS A 722 -29.37 5.74 8.49
C LYS A 722 -28.12 6.60 8.69
N ALA A 723 -27.77 6.87 9.95
CA ALA A 723 -26.53 7.58 10.29
C ALA A 723 -25.29 6.82 9.80
N GLY A 724 -24.37 7.53 9.16
CA GLY A 724 -23.16 6.95 8.59
C GLY A 724 -22.50 7.86 7.56
N GLU A 725 -21.44 7.37 6.91
CA GLU A 725 -20.64 8.17 5.98
C GLU A 725 -21.46 8.69 4.78
N ALA A 726 -22.37 7.87 4.24
CA ALA A 726 -23.24 8.27 3.14
C ALA A 726 -24.13 9.47 3.53
N GLN A 727 -24.71 9.44 4.74
CA GLN A 727 -25.52 10.53 5.28
C GLN A 727 -24.69 11.80 5.48
N ASP A 728 -23.50 11.70 6.05
CA ASP A 728 -22.62 12.85 6.27
C ASP A 728 -22.23 13.53 4.95
N ASN A 729 -21.86 12.74 3.95
CA ASN A 729 -21.50 13.24 2.63
C ASN A 729 -22.71 13.91 1.94
N ALA A 730 -23.88 13.25 1.99
CA ALA A 730 -25.10 13.78 1.39
C ALA A 730 -25.53 15.09 2.05
N ARG A 731 -25.56 15.15 3.40
CA ARG A 731 -25.93 16.38 4.13
C ARG A 731 -24.95 17.52 3.90
N ALA A 732 -23.65 17.23 3.79
CA ALA A 732 -22.65 18.25 3.47
C ALA A 732 -22.88 18.84 2.07
N ALA A 733 -23.18 18.00 1.08
CA ALA A 733 -23.49 18.43 -0.27
C ALA A 733 -24.84 19.18 -0.34
N LEU A 734 -25.88 18.71 0.35
CA LEU A 734 -27.17 19.40 0.43
C LEU A 734 -27.04 20.79 1.06
N ARG A 735 -26.29 20.94 2.16
CA ARG A 735 -26.02 22.26 2.76
C ARG A 735 -25.31 23.20 1.80
N MET A 736 -24.31 22.69 1.08
CA MET A 736 -23.63 23.48 0.06
C MET A 736 -24.60 23.93 -1.05
N LEU A 737 -25.48 23.04 -1.52
CA LEU A 737 -26.50 23.38 -2.51
C LEU A 737 -27.50 24.44 -1.99
N THR A 738 -27.92 24.34 -0.74
CA THR A 738 -28.84 25.31 -0.12
C THR A 738 -28.18 26.67 0.08
N GLU A 739 -26.91 26.70 0.51
CA GLU A 739 -26.10 27.92 0.61
C GLU A 739 -25.90 28.62 -0.74
N ASN A 740 -26.00 27.86 -1.85
CA ASN A 740 -25.93 28.38 -3.22
C ASN A 740 -27.32 28.60 -3.84
N GLY A 741 -28.38 28.69 -3.03
CA GLY A 741 -29.72 29.11 -3.47
C GLY A 741 -30.66 28.00 -3.94
N HIS A 742 -30.28 26.73 -3.84
CA HIS A 742 -31.11 25.60 -4.29
C HIS A 742 -32.10 25.06 -3.23
N GLN A 743 -32.32 25.80 -2.13
CA GLN A 743 -33.28 25.44 -1.09
C GLN A 743 -34.73 25.26 -1.61
N PRO A 744 -35.29 26.15 -2.46
CA PRO A 744 -36.65 25.97 -2.98
C PRO A 744 -36.80 24.70 -3.81
N LEU A 745 -35.77 24.33 -4.58
CA LEU A 745 -35.76 23.11 -5.39
C LEU A 745 -35.72 21.85 -4.52
N LEU A 746 -34.96 21.87 -3.42
CA LEU A 746 -34.94 20.77 -2.45
C LEU A 746 -36.33 20.55 -1.81
N GLN A 747 -37.01 21.63 -1.45
CA GLN A 747 -38.37 21.55 -0.91
C GLN A 747 -39.37 21.03 -1.96
N GLU A 748 -39.22 21.42 -3.22
CA GLU A 748 -40.06 20.92 -4.30
C GLU A 748 -39.84 19.42 -4.55
N ILE A 749 -38.59 18.95 -4.57
CA ILE A 749 -38.26 17.52 -4.67
C ILE A 749 -38.82 16.73 -3.49
N ALA A 750 -38.76 17.28 -2.27
CA ALA A 750 -39.35 16.66 -1.09
C ALA A 750 -40.87 16.45 -1.23
N ARG A 751 -41.59 17.42 -1.82
CA ARG A 751 -43.04 17.30 -2.08
C ARG A 751 -43.37 16.19 -3.07
N ARG A 752 -42.50 15.91 -4.05
CA ARG A 752 -42.72 14.84 -5.05
C ARG A 752 -42.81 13.43 -4.45
N TYR A 753 -42.31 13.22 -3.23
CA TYR A 753 -42.52 11.96 -2.50
C TYR A 753 -43.96 11.76 -2.03
N ASN A 754 -44.83 12.78 -2.10
CA ASN A 754 -46.22 12.75 -1.61
C ASN A 754 -46.35 12.27 -0.16
N GLN A 755 -45.32 12.51 0.65
CA GLN A 755 -45.26 12.14 2.07
C GLN A 755 -45.00 13.41 2.90
N PRO A 756 -45.92 13.81 3.79
CA PRO A 756 -45.72 15.01 4.62
C PRO A 756 -44.47 14.88 5.50
N GLU A 757 -44.16 13.66 5.96
CA GLU A 757 -42.98 13.31 6.75
C GLU A 757 -41.66 13.67 6.05
N VAL A 758 -41.58 13.51 4.72
CA VAL A 758 -40.39 13.87 3.92
C VAL A 758 -40.21 15.37 3.86
N THR A 759 -41.31 16.11 3.68
CA THR A 759 -41.29 17.58 3.62
C THR A 759 -40.91 18.17 4.98
N ASP A 760 -41.44 17.62 6.06
CA ASP A 760 -41.09 18.01 7.43
C ASP A 760 -39.63 17.68 7.76
N ALA A 761 -39.14 16.52 7.32
CA ALA A 761 -37.74 16.11 7.48
C ALA A 761 -36.77 17.02 6.73
N VAL A 762 -37.11 17.45 5.51
CA VAL A 762 -36.32 18.42 4.74
C VAL A 762 -36.33 19.80 5.39
N ASN A 763 -37.48 20.27 5.86
CA ASN A 763 -37.57 21.55 6.58
C ASN A 763 -36.81 21.53 7.90
N ALA A 764 -36.65 20.38 8.55
CA ALA A 764 -35.81 20.20 9.72
C ALA A 764 -34.31 20.06 9.40
N LEU A 765 -33.96 19.76 8.14
CA LEU A 765 -32.58 19.65 7.65
C LEU A 765 -31.99 21.02 7.28
N LEU A 766 -32.83 21.90 6.74
CA LEU A 766 -32.58 23.32 6.42
C LEU A 766 -32.47 24.15 7.71
#